data_AF-A0A2S6EX23-F1
#
_entry.id   AF-A0A2S6EX23-F1
#
_cell.length_a   1.000
_cell.length_b   1.000
_cell.length_c   1.000
_cell.angle_alpha   90.00
_cell.angle_beta   90.00
_cell.angle_gamma   90.00
#
_symmetry.space_group_name_H-M   'P 1'
#
loop_
_entity.id
_entity.type
_entity.pdbx_description
1 polymer ?
#
loop_
_entity_poly.entity_id
_entity_poly.type
_entity_poly.pdbx_seq_one_letter_code
_entity_poly.pdbx_strand_id
1 'polypeptide(L)'
;MILEEYIRMAKNKEFFDALKEIAESAKSDETLRNELTKVLDDILKTDPSDPEAFRKVITDNQDFWDKHDYSSLMEFKEGWLFGPSREEYLESDNFLDSNDSTNSFQKLHQLAAEQRVKLGLEKSDADTLVAILKNNPDECRAYIESKKPVLGNFSEGNVHGWKQNEPALTIPSVTINKSSNVLSDEAINRIKKEAGELLLIKLINGSENNGRLEELLGAGTRDDAVRVMSALGFPPEGKGALAYPLNDKVKEALDERIQKLKEKAAEAGFVDYVQSLSHDALLAKKTGLEDGAFEAFKDSLDEPYNTYLPEYASGMAISVLGARYLQAVLSSTTQNLKDALNAKDANALIAELKKTALLGSHDYIDKAVTEENLGSLKKSMMKSFINNIKDEPNLKALDALKALDGAKNLDKFKEVLGKLGITPADWVKDSDLKDMKQWARARQFELEINRVSSLGSGAHSKLMSALTQLPVEKQREILAKPQQLRHLMNAYESHVAEHYLGKNASGIAELLTENKRLEGFRAIHNAEVARVLANFKPEITLNDKQVAAINQALTTANSNPNTYTQVTDYKTLIDAIKTQSGSVNQKDFYNAFNLNDDGSAFTSSTPRKDEMSKQQQHNKNLYIEYNNPANSGNKKLLGVLLSLDKLVIFGIRGKPSTPTSSPITNYFLEHLKDSKTVEEYTDKLFGKNPTDPGLQKLKQDCLRELTPALFNEIKNDIRKQELLDTNPANVMTAVHDLNTEFEAIKKITGPIRTNADKLKFINDIDPVHLYNPTFQGTARSKAAEMKERYEGLSRDCGLVVDQLRRQVVALEGHLKSLPKDSEFKATGLTLEQKEEIKKLRTDLEAELSAVRNDLDFYKKIQGKLETIVKEVDVAAKGKMHYYYNSEGIKRHPPVSRDQIPPLPNVPNPSLRSSGTTAITGSTGKIQEFLVGEKIPEGQIVVVDVSHKTAPKSGAPVETIGRYTQDNNVPDQVTSKKGEISKVPGSKFEILQFPTQVPPPTSPSDDPLVEAKVNFSMAMAADILASLDSPPTKDKPIRLRGSNPEELEYLYTALVILGEKNPKFKFSRDAIEVNSAVFHPDNVKGRLWGFSSNSLYSQVFTNTGLTETQNIIQSKIKHMQQMTDEKFSPQKEREKVDSKVQEITDKQSKMKKELNPVHKTTEKTIEQEGPAPESPSTGMRK
;
A
#
# COMPACT_ATOMS: atom_id res chain seq x y z
N MET A 1 92.93 27.55 -39.52
CA MET A 1 91.97 28.61 -39.16
C MET A 1 90.89 27.93 -38.36
N ILE A 2 91.06 27.90 -37.04
CA ILE A 2 90.25 27.14 -36.09
C ILE A 2 89.44 28.20 -35.33
N LEU A 3 88.12 28.16 -35.47
CA LEU A 3 87.18 29.07 -34.83
C LEU A 3 86.21 28.17 -34.05
N GLU A 4 86.59 27.84 -32.83
CA GLU A 4 85.73 27.19 -31.84
C GLU A 4 86.33 27.44 -30.46
N GLU A 5 85.98 28.59 -29.85
CA GLU A 5 86.02 28.79 -28.40
C GLU A 5 85.18 30.03 -28.02
N TYR A 6 84.11 29.80 -27.26
CA TYR A 6 83.30 30.77 -26.48
C TYR A 6 82.67 31.99 -27.21
N ILE A 7 81.54 31.80 -27.90
CA ILE A 7 80.57 32.88 -28.12
C ILE A 7 79.72 32.99 -26.85
N ARG A 8 79.91 34.05 -26.05
CA ARG A 8 78.91 34.43 -25.03
C ARG A 8 77.66 34.89 -25.79
N MET A 9 76.58 34.13 -25.72
CA MET A 9 75.30 34.52 -26.32
C MET A 9 74.67 35.66 -25.51
N ALA A 10 74.09 36.64 -26.18
CA ALA A 10 73.34 37.72 -25.55
C ALA A 10 72.12 37.18 -24.78
N LYS A 11 71.64 37.96 -23.81
CA LYS A 11 70.63 37.56 -22.83
C LYS A 11 69.18 37.72 -23.30
N ASN A 12 68.95 38.11 -24.56
CA ASN A 12 67.63 38.39 -25.12
C ASN A 12 66.62 37.27 -24.86
N LYS A 13 67.00 36.01 -25.14
CA LYS A 13 66.13 34.85 -24.89
C LYS A 13 65.87 34.62 -23.40
N GLU A 14 66.89 34.80 -22.56
CA GLU A 14 66.75 34.59 -21.11
C GLU A 14 65.76 35.61 -20.51
N PHE A 15 65.85 36.89 -20.88
CA PHE A 15 64.84 37.90 -20.49
C PHE A 15 63.44 37.61 -21.04
N PHE A 16 63.36 37.11 -22.28
CA PHE A 16 62.09 36.75 -22.91
C PHE A 16 61.38 35.60 -22.18
N ASP A 17 62.13 34.57 -21.77
CA ASP A 17 61.61 33.43 -21.02
C ASP A 17 61.31 33.83 -19.56
N ALA A 18 62.21 34.56 -18.90
CA ALA A 18 62.01 35.07 -17.54
C ALA A 18 60.75 35.92 -17.42
N LEU A 19 60.49 36.82 -18.39
CA LEU A 19 59.26 37.60 -18.42
C LEU A 19 57.99 36.74 -18.43
N LYS A 20 58.01 35.58 -19.10
CA LYS A 20 56.86 34.67 -19.12
C LYS A 20 56.73 33.89 -17.82
N GLU A 21 57.83 33.38 -17.29
CA GLU A 21 57.84 32.59 -16.05
C GLU A 21 57.44 33.43 -14.84
N ILE A 22 57.97 34.64 -14.73
CA ILE A 22 57.63 35.58 -13.67
C ILE A 22 56.17 36.05 -13.82
N ALA A 23 55.69 36.31 -15.04
CA ALA A 23 54.30 36.67 -15.27
C ALA A 23 53.32 35.56 -14.89
N GLU A 24 53.65 34.30 -15.17
CA GLU A 24 52.82 33.16 -14.75
C GLU A 24 52.78 33.05 -13.21
N SER A 25 53.93 33.21 -12.55
CA SER A 25 54.02 33.22 -11.09
C SER A 25 53.21 34.37 -10.47
N ALA A 26 53.26 35.55 -11.09
CA ALA A 26 52.54 36.75 -10.68
C ALA A 26 51.00 36.65 -10.76
N LYS A 27 50.44 35.66 -11.48
CA LYS A 27 48.97 35.45 -11.49
C LYS A 27 48.44 35.16 -10.08
N SER A 28 49.21 34.44 -9.27
CA SER A 28 48.86 34.04 -7.91
C SER A 28 49.42 34.93 -6.80
N ASP A 29 50.42 35.76 -7.09
CA ASP A 29 51.09 36.65 -6.13
C ASP A 29 50.80 38.13 -6.44
N GLU A 30 50.08 38.81 -5.54
CA GLU A 30 49.73 40.22 -5.68
C GLU A 30 50.92 41.17 -5.58
N THR A 31 51.89 40.86 -4.72
CA THR A 31 53.07 41.70 -4.53
C THR A 31 53.93 41.62 -5.78
N LEU A 32 54.21 40.40 -6.25
CA LEU A 32 54.99 40.17 -7.47
C LEU A 32 54.31 40.78 -8.70
N ARG A 33 52.98 40.67 -8.82
CA ARG A 33 52.23 41.28 -9.92
C ARG A 33 52.37 42.80 -9.97
N ASN A 34 52.32 43.46 -8.81
CA ASN A 34 52.49 44.90 -8.74
C ASN A 34 53.92 45.33 -9.10
N GLU A 35 54.93 44.58 -8.64
CA GLU A 35 56.34 44.81 -9.00
C GLU A 35 56.57 44.61 -10.51
N LEU A 36 56.13 43.48 -11.07
CA LEU A 36 56.25 43.19 -12.50
C LEU A 36 55.48 44.19 -13.37
N THR A 37 54.31 44.66 -12.93
CA THR A 37 53.52 45.68 -13.63
C THR A 37 54.33 46.95 -13.88
N LYS A 38 55.09 47.39 -12.86
CA LYS A 38 55.96 48.57 -12.98
C LYS A 38 57.09 48.35 -14.00
N VAL A 39 57.76 47.20 -13.93
CA VAL A 39 58.84 46.82 -14.85
C VAL A 39 58.34 46.77 -16.30
N LEU A 40 57.16 46.20 -16.52
CA LEU A 40 56.54 46.14 -17.84
C LEU A 40 56.14 47.53 -18.36
N ASP A 41 55.54 48.37 -17.51
CA ASP A 41 55.17 49.74 -17.89
C ASP A 41 56.42 50.59 -18.23
N ASP A 42 57.54 50.39 -17.53
CA ASP A 42 58.82 51.03 -17.83
C ASP A 42 59.40 50.57 -19.18
N ILE A 43 59.44 49.25 -19.44
CA ILE A 43 59.87 48.69 -20.75
C ILE A 43 58.99 49.23 -21.88
N LEU A 44 57.67 49.32 -21.66
CA LEU A 44 56.72 49.74 -22.68
C LEU A 44 56.84 51.23 -23.06
N LYS A 45 57.29 52.06 -22.14
CA LYS A 45 57.53 53.49 -22.37
C LYS A 45 58.74 53.77 -23.27
N THR A 46 59.71 52.84 -23.30
CA THR A 46 60.99 52.99 -24.00
C THR A 46 60.88 52.66 -25.49
N ASP A 47 61.65 53.36 -26.33
CA ASP A 47 61.75 53.10 -27.77
C ASP A 47 62.58 51.83 -28.02
N PRO A 48 62.01 50.75 -28.57
CA PRO A 48 62.75 49.52 -28.84
C PRO A 48 63.72 49.61 -30.03
N SER A 49 63.67 50.69 -30.82
CA SER A 49 64.62 50.96 -31.90
C SER A 49 65.84 51.77 -31.45
N ASP A 50 65.85 52.26 -30.21
CA ASP A 50 66.99 52.90 -29.54
C ASP A 50 67.70 51.87 -28.64
N PRO A 51 68.83 51.30 -29.08
CA PRO A 51 69.48 50.24 -28.33
C PRO A 51 70.02 50.69 -26.98
N GLU A 52 70.48 51.94 -26.86
CA GLU A 52 71.03 52.47 -25.61
C GLU A 52 69.92 52.64 -24.57
N ALA A 53 68.81 53.28 -24.95
CA ALA A 53 67.67 53.47 -24.06
C ALA A 53 67.03 52.13 -23.65
N PHE A 54 66.93 51.17 -24.57
CA PHE A 54 66.33 49.86 -24.29
C PHE A 54 67.19 49.01 -23.34
N ARG A 55 68.51 48.95 -23.53
CA ARG A 55 69.41 48.30 -22.54
C ARG A 55 69.36 49.00 -21.20
N LYS A 56 69.29 50.34 -21.20
CA LYS A 56 69.21 51.13 -19.98
C LYS A 56 67.96 50.83 -19.15
N VAL A 57 66.77 50.72 -19.76
CA VAL A 57 65.54 50.43 -18.98
C VAL A 57 65.55 49.03 -18.36
N ILE A 58 66.18 48.05 -19.02
CA ILE A 58 66.34 46.70 -18.47
C ILE A 58 67.30 46.72 -17.27
N THR A 59 68.40 47.48 -17.38
CA THR A 59 69.41 47.61 -16.31
C THR A 59 68.96 48.46 -15.14
N ASP A 60 68.17 49.51 -15.37
CA ASP A 60 67.55 50.31 -14.30
C ASP A 60 66.59 49.47 -13.43
N ASN A 61 66.11 48.34 -13.94
CA ASN A 61 65.27 47.37 -13.22
C ASN A 61 66.05 46.17 -12.66
N GLN A 62 67.39 46.26 -12.53
CA GLN A 62 68.25 45.16 -12.03
C GLN A 62 67.75 44.55 -10.72
N ASP A 63 67.37 45.36 -9.73
CA ASP A 63 66.91 44.89 -8.42
C ASP A 63 65.71 43.93 -8.53
N PHE A 64 64.86 44.07 -9.55
CA PHE A 64 63.77 43.15 -9.80
C PHE A 64 64.27 41.85 -10.42
N TRP A 65 65.13 41.93 -11.43
CA TRP A 65 65.67 40.74 -12.11
C TRP A 65 66.48 39.86 -11.14
N ASP A 66 67.35 40.46 -10.31
CA ASP A 66 68.19 39.75 -9.34
C ASP A 66 67.37 39.02 -8.26
N LYS A 67 66.14 39.47 -7.95
CA LYS A 67 65.23 38.81 -6.99
C LYS A 67 64.57 37.55 -7.52
N HIS A 68 64.38 37.45 -8.84
CA HIS A 68 63.55 36.41 -9.45
C HIS A 68 64.35 35.41 -10.28
N ASP A 69 65.59 35.73 -10.65
CA ASP A 69 66.52 34.80 -11.27
C ASP A 69 67.92 34.94 -10.63
N TYR A 70 68.23 34.06 -9.69
CA TYR A 70 69.34 34.22 -8.74
C TYR A 70 70.75 34.01 -9.31
N SER A 71 70.97 33.84 -10.63
CA SER A 71 72.37 33.73 -11.10
C SER A 71 72.76 34.06 -12.55
N SER A 72 71.90 34.38 -13.52
CA SER A 72 72.40 34.53 -14.91
C SER A 72 71.96 35.76 -15.72
N LEU A 73 70.85 36.45 -15.39
CA LEU A 73 70.35 37.54 -16.25
C LEU A 73 71.29 38.75 -16.24
N MET A 74 71.71 39.19 -15.06
CA MET A 74 72.59 40.35 -14.85
C MET A 74 74.04 39.95 -14.51
N GLU A 75 74.39 38.67 -14.68
CA GLU A 75 75.71 38.14 -14.35
C GLU A 75 76.75 38.54 -15.40
N PHE A 76 77.81 39.18 -14.93
CA PHE A 76 79.01 39.43 -15.74
C PHE A 76 80.23 39.18 -14.87
N LYS A 77 81.09 38.25 -15.30
CA LYS A 77 82.41 38.02 -14.68
C LYS A 77 83.47 38.80 -15.44
N GLU A 78 84.05 39.79 -14.79
CA GLU A 78 85.22 40.53 -15.28
C GLU A 78 86.43 39.57 -15.39
N GLY A 79 87.09 39.56 -16.54
CA GLY A 79 88.24 38.69 -16.85
C GLY A 79 89.45 39.46 -17.40
N TRP A 80 90.65 38.98 -17.00
CA TRP A 80 92.04 39.45 -17.23
C TRP A 80 92.30 40.70 -18.12
N LEU A 81 92.91 41.73 -17.51
CA LEU A 81 93.60 42.97 -17.98
C LEU A 81 93.14 43.74 -19.24
N PHE A 82 92.36 43.18 -20.17
CA PHE A 82 91.94 43.80 -21.45
C PHE A 82 90.47 43.51 -21.84
N GLY A 83 89.63 42.99 -20.93
CA GLY A 83 88.18 42.81 -21.18
C GLY A 83 87.35 44.07 -20.87
N PRO A 84 86.11 44.20 -21.38
CA PRO A 84 85.22 45.32 -21.07
C PRO A 84 84.83 45.32 -19.58
N SER A 85 84.65 46.51 -19.02
CA SER A 85 84.07 46.69 -17.68
C SER A 85 82.61 46.22 -17.63
N ARG A 86 82.06 46.00 -16.44
CA ARG A 86 80.64 45.67 -16.28
C ARG A 86 79.71 46.72 -16.91
N GLU A 87 80.03 48.01 -16.78
CA GLU A 87 79.25 49.10 -17.38
C GLU A 87 79.28 49.02 -18.91
N GLU A 88 80.46 48.86 -19.50
CA GLU A 88 80.63 48.67 -20.96
C GLU A 88 79.94 47.39 -21.46
N TYR A 89 79.92 46.31 -20.67
CA TYR A 89 79.20 45.08 -21.01
C TYR A 89 77.70 45.31 -21.11
N LEU A 90 77.09 45.96 -20.10
CA LEU A 90 75.65 46.21 -20.01
C LEU A 90 75.14 47.18 -21.10
N GLU A 91 76.00 48.03 -21.63
CA GLU A 91 75.68 48.90 -22.76
C GLU A 91 75.86 48.22 -24.14
N SER A 92 76.44 47.02 -24.20
CA SER A 92 76.84 46.34 -25.44
C SER A 92 75.86 45.27 -25.95
N ASP A 93 75.98 44.90 -27.23
CA ASP A 93 75.27 43.76 -27.83
C ASP A 93 75.65 42.40 -27.19
N ASN A 94 76.76 42.31 -26.45
CA ASN A 94 77.13 41.08 -25.75
C ASN A 94 76.25 40.83 -24.51
N PHE A 95 75.60 41.87 -23.98
CA PHE A 95 74.59 41.76 -22.93
C PHE A 95 73.20 41.57 -23.54
N LEU A 96 72.80 42.48 -24.42
CA LEU A 96 71.51 42.45 -25.11
C LEU A 96 71.72 42.86 -26.55
N ASP A 97 71.56 41.90 -27.46
CA ASP A 97 71.79 42.04 -28.90
C ASP A 97 70.61 42.75 -29.56
N SER A 98 70.87 43.94 -30.09
CA SER A 98 69.90 44.77 -30.81
C SER A 98 69.51 44.18 -32.16
N ASN A 99 70.33 43.28 -32.72
CA ASN A 99 70.13 42.63 -34.01
C ASN A 99 69.66 41.16 -33.89
N ASP A 100 69.25 40.70 -32.71
CA ASP A 100 68.74 39.33 -32.51
C ASP A 100 67.53 39.06 -33.43
N SER A 101 67.64 38.05 -34.28
CA SER A 101 66.62 37.73 -35.29
C SER A 101 65.33 37.10 -34.73
N THR A 102 65.34 36.64 -33.48
CA THR A 102 64.24 35.91 -32.83
C THR A 102 63.65 36.68 -31.65
N ASN A 103 64.50 37.24 -30.79
CA ASN A 103 64.15 37.94 -29.54
C ASN A 103 64.69 39.39 -29.55
N SER A 104 64.50 40.10 -30.67
CA SER A 104 64.88 41.51 -30.77
C SER A 104 64.20 42.37 -29.70
N PHE A 105 64.68 43.60 -29.51
CA PHE A 105 64.07 44.57 -28.59
C PHE A 105 62.60 44.84 -28.92
N GLN A 106 62.25 44.88 -30.22
CA GLN A 106 60.86 44.96 -30.65
C GLN A 106 60.03 43.75 -30.18
N LYS A 107 60.59 42.54 -30.20
CA LYS A 107 59.90 41.32 -29.74
C LYS A 107 59.76 41.27 -28.23
N LEU A 108 60.78 41.71 -27.49
CA LEU A 108 60.72 41.88 -26.04
C LEU A 108 59.68 42.94 -25.64
N HIS A 109 59.62 44.08 -26.35
CA HIS A 109 58.61 45.12 -26.17
C HIS A 109 57.19 44.61 -26.46
N GLN A 110 57.00 43.87 -27.55
CA GLN A 110 55.73 43.21 -27.89
C GLN A 110 55.31 42.18 -26.83
N LEU A 111 56.26 41.38 -26.33
CA LEU A 111 55.99 40.42 -25.27
C LEU A 111 55.60 41.14 -23.97
N ALA A 112 56.31 42.20 -23.61
CA ALA A 112 55.99 43.01 -22.43
C ALA A 112 54.57 43.58 -22.53
N ALA A 113 54.16 44.04 -23.72
CA ALA A 113 52.82 44.54 -23.97
C ALA A 113 51.77 43.45 -23.76
N GLU A 114 52.00 42.27 -24.32
CA GLU A 114 51.10 41.11 -24.16
C GLU A 114 50.97 40.70 -22.69
N GLN A 115 52.10 40.56 -21.98
CA GLN A 115 52.09 40.17 -20.57
C GLN A 115 51.40 41.21 -19.69
N ARG A 116 51.59 42.51 -19.98
CA ARG A 116 50.97 43.59 -19.22
C ARG A 116 49.45 43.56 -19.28
N VAL A 117 48.88 43.23 -20.45
CA VAL A 117 47.43 43.06 -20.60
C VAL A 117 46.97 41.81 -19.87
N LYS A 118 47.64 40.66 -20.06
CA LYS A 118 47.29 39.38 -19.42
C LYS A 118 47.29 39.48 -17.89
N LEU A 119 48.27 40.13 -17.30
CA LEU A 119 48.33 40.37 -15.85
C LEU A 119 47.14 41.21 -15.35
N GLY A 120 46.70 42.19 -16.13
CA GLY A 120 45.52 43.00 -15.80
C GLY A 120 44.20 42.23 -15.91
N LEU A 121 44.11 41.23 -16.80
CA LEU A 121 42.90 40.42 -16.97
C LEU A 121 42.63 39.50 -15.78
N GLU A 122 43.66 39.02 -15.08
CA GLU A 122 43.57 38.07 -13.96
C GLU A 122 42.57 38.53 -12.88
N LYS A 123 42.51 39.84 -12.60
CA LYS A 123 41.59 40.43 -11.60
C LYS A 123 40.46 41.25 -12.22
N SER A 124 40.28 41.18 -13.53
CA SER A 124 39.20 41.89 -14.22
C SER A 124 37.82 41.28 -13.94
N ASP A 125 36.78 42.12 -14.01
CA ASP A 125 35.38 41.70 -13.93
C ASP A 125 34.93 40.92 -15.18
N ALA A 126 33.80 40.22 -15.07
CA ALA A 126 33.28 39.41 -16.17
C ALA A 126 32.94 40.24 -17.42
N ASP A 127 32.48 41.48 -17.25
CA ASP A 127 32.13 42.37 -18.36
C ASP A 127 33.36 42.74 -19.19
N THR A 128 34.50 42.96 -18.53
CA THR A 128 35.79 43.23 -19.16
C THR A 128 36.27 42.01 -19.95
N LEU A 129 36.16 40.80 -19.39
CA LEU A 129 36.51 39.56 -20.09
C LEU A 129 35.61 39.31 -21.31
N VAL A 130 34.30 39.55 -21.16
CA VAL A 130 33.33 39.44 -22.26
C VAL A 130 33.62 40.45 -23.38
N ALA A 131 33.94 41.69 -23.02
CA ALA A 131 34.26 42.73 -24.01
C ALA A 131 35.53 42.40 -24.81
N ILE A 132 36.58 41.89 -24.15
CA ILE A 132 37.80 41.40 -24.82
C ILE A 132 37.47 40.28 -25.82
N LEU A 133 36.57 39.35 -25.46
CA LEU A 133 36.14 38.26 -26.34
C LEU A 133 35.32 38.74 -27.54
N LYS A 134 34.43 39.72 -27.34
CA LYS A 134 33.52 40.25 -28.37
C LYS A 134 34.19 41.12 -29.42
N ASN A 135 35.09 42.00 -29.01
CA ASN A 135 35.71 43.00 -29.90
C ASN A 135 36.67 42.36 -30.92
N ASN A 136 36.68 42.78 -32.18
CA ASN A 136 37.71 42.34 -33.13
C ASN A 136 39.11 42.87 -32.72
N PRO A 137 40.24 42.46 -33.35
CA PRO A 137 41.57 42.86 -32.88
C PRO A 137 41.80 44.38 -32.74
N ASP A 138 41.28 45.18 -33.67
CA ASP A 138 41.46 46.64 -33.63
C ASP A 138 40.57 47.30 -32.58
N GLU A 139 39.32 46.85 -32.44
CA GLU A 139 38.40 47.25 -31.37
C GLU A 139 38.94 46.84 -29.99
N CYS A 140 39.59 45.67 -29.91
CA CYS A 140 40.16 45.14 -28.67
C CYS A 140 41.33 45.99 -28.18
N ARG A 141 42.21 46.46 -29.08
CA ARG A 141 43.26 47.41 -28.71
C ARG A 141 42.69 48.74 -28.20
N ALA A 142 41.67 49.28 -28.85
CA ALA A 142 40.98 50.49 -28.37
C ALA A 142 40.33 50.26 -27.00
N TYR A 143 39.75 49.08 -26.78
CA TYR A 143 39.18 48.70 -25.50
C TYR A 143 40.23 48.58 -24.38
N ILE A 144 41.40 48.00 -24.67
CA ILE A 144 42.53 47.92 -23.74
C ILE A 144 42.95 49.33 -23.28
N GLU A 145 43.06 50.28 -24.21
CA GLU A 145 43.33 51.69 -23.88
C GLU A 145 42.22 52.31 -23.02
N SER A 146 40.95 52.02 -23.29
CA SER A 146 39.82 52.51 -22.50
C SER A 146 39.82 52.02 -21.04
N LYS A 147 40.58 50.95 -20.74
CA LYS A 147 40.71 50.33 -19.42
C LYS A 147 42.02 50.69 -18.72
N LYS A 148 42.77 51.68 -19.20
CA LYS A 148 43.96 52.21 -18.53
C LYS A 148 43.62 52.70 -17.09
N PRO A 149 44.47 52.42 -16.09
CA PRO A 149 45.73 51.66 -16.15
C PRO A 149 45.58 50.15 -15.90
N VAL A 150 44.36 49.63 -15.73
CA VAL A 150 44.10 48.24 -15.31
C VAL A 150 44.73 47.24 -16.28
N LEU A 151 44.47 47.40 -17.58
CA LEU A 151 45.01 46.53 -18.63
C LEU A 151 46.34 47.02 -19.22
N GLY A 152 46.99 48.00 -18.58
CA GLY A 152 48.21 48.64 -19.08
C GLY A 152 48.04 50.13 -19.31
N ASN A 153 49.15 50.87 -19.33
CA ASN A 153 49.15 52.31 -19.54
C ASN A 153 49.03 52.71 -21.03
N PHE A 154 48.43 51.84 -21.86
CA PHE A 154 48.33 51.97 -23.32
C PHE A 154 47.61 53.25 -23.72
N SER A 155 48.37 54.21 -24.25
CA SER A 155 47.91 55.50 -24.77
C SER A 155 49.09 56.19 -25.44
N GLU A 156 48.81 57.13 -26.35
CA GLU A 156 49.84 57.94 -26.99
C GLU A 156 50.75 58.63 -25.95
N GLY A 157 52.07 58.54 -26.13
CA GLY A 157 53.07 59.11 -25.23
C GLY A 157 53.36 58.33 -23.94
N ASN A 158 52.57 57.31 -23.59
CA ASN A 158 52.81 56.46 -22.42
C ASN A 158 53.36 55.07 -22.78
N VAL A 159 53.07 54.58 -23.99
CA VAL A 159 53.65 53.36 -24.56
C VAL A 159 54.23 53.71 -25.92
N HIS A 160 55.52 53.45 -26.13
CA HIS A 160 56.17 53.76 -27.39
C HIS A 160 55.55 52.93 -28.53
N GLY A 161 55.29 53.58 -29.66
CA GLY A 161 54.67 52.95 -30.83
C GLY A 161 53.15 52.79 -30.76
N TRP A 162 52.48 53.25 -29.69
CA TRP A 162 51.02 53.30 -29.60
C TRP A 162 50.43 54.46 -30.39
N LYS A 163 49.50 54.17 -31.29
CA LYS A 163 48.84 55.14 -32.18
C LYS A 163 47.57 55.72 -31.56
N GLN A 164 47.17 56.89 -32.04
CA GLN A 164 45.89 57.52 -31.71
C GLN A 164 44.70 56.64 -32.16
N ASN A 165 43.63 56.60 -31.36
CA ASN A 165 42.38 55.94 -31.71
C ASN A 165 41.69 56.59 -32.92
N GLU A 166 41.12 55.76 -33.79
CA GLU A 166 40.40 56.16 -35.00
C GLU A 166 38.96 55.63 -34.98
N PRO A 167 37.98 56.31 -35.60
CA PRO A 167 36.65 55.76 -35.82
C PRO A 167 36.64 54.76 -37.00
N ALA A 168 35.99 53.61 -36.82
CA ALA A 168 35.69 52.70 -37.91
C ALA A 168 34.54 53.23 -38.77
N LEU A 169 34.60 52.99 -40.09
CA LEU A 169 33.58 53.36 -41.07
C LEU A 169 32.40 52.37 -41.05
N THR A 170 31.77 52.20 -39.88
CA THR A 170 30.60 51.35 -39.64
C THR A 170 29.45 52.17 -39.02
N ILE A 171 28.21 51.66 -39.07
CA ILE A 171 27.06 52.28 -38.38
C ILE A 171 26.50 51.28 -37.35
N PRO A 172 26.55 51.57 -36.04
CA PRO A 172 27.17 52.74 -35.41
C PRO A 172 28.71 52.73 -35.57
N SER A 173 29.33 53.91 -35.49
CA SER A 173 30.79 54.04 -35.56
C SER A 173 31.42 53.50 -34.28
N VAL A 174 32.38 52.59 -34.42
CA VAL A 174 33.10 51.93 -33.32
C VAL A 174 34.53 52.47 -33.26
N THR A 175 35.08 52.66 -32.06
CA THR A 175 36.47 53.09 -31.86
C THR A 175 37.43 51.93 -32.11
N ILE A 176 38.44 52.13 -32.95
CA ILE A 176 39.46 51.15 -33.31
C ILE A 176 40.88 51.69 -33.09
N ASN A 177 41.83 50.79 -32.84
CA ASN A 177 43.24 51.13 -32.71
C ASN A 177 44.12 50.17 -33.53
N LYS A 178 45.01 50.74 -34.37
CA LYS A 178 45.86 49.99 -35.32
C LYS A 178 47.31 49.83 -34.85
N SER A 179 47.55 49.79 -33.53
CA SER A 179 48.87 49.61 -32.90
C SER A 179 49.36 48.15 -32.93
N SER A 180 49.31 47.51 -34.10
CA SER A 180 49.69 46.10 -34.29
C SER A 180 51.19 45.84 -34.12
N ASN A 181 52.02 46.88 -34.16
CA ASN A 181 53.45 46.85 -33.84
C ASN A 181 53.73 46.68 -32.33
N VAL A 182 52.79 47.05 -31.46
CA VAL A 182 52.91 46.89 -30.00
C VAL A 182 52.15 45.65 -29.53
N LEU A 183 50.85 45.56 -29.85
CA LEU A 183 50.04 44.37 -29.61
C LEU A 183 49.67 43.75 -30.95
N SER A 184 50.40 42.73 -31.41
CA SER A 184 50.10 42.06 -32.68
C SER A 184 48.73 41.36 -32.64
N ASP A 185 48.14 41.05 -33.79
CA ASP A 185 46.88 40.29 -33.86
C ASP A 185 47.02 38.92 -33.16
N GLU A 186 48.20 38.31 -33.24
CA GLU A 186 48.52 37.07 -32.53
C GLU A 186 48.57 37.26 -31.02
N ALA A 187 49.11 38.39 -30.54
CA ALA A 187 49.08 38.76 -29.13
C ALA A 187 47.64 38.98 -28.65
N ILE A 188 46.80 39.69 -29.42
CA ILE A 188 45.38 39.86 -29.12
C ILE A 188 44.64 38.51 -29.10
N ASN A 189 44.95 37.59 -30.02
CA ASN A 189 44.38 36.24 -29.99
C ASN A 189 44.81 35.45 -28.73
N ARG A 190 46.06 35.58 -28.27
CA ARG A 190 46.51 34.98 -27.00
C ARG A 190 45.88 35.63 -25.78
N ILE A 191 45.66 36.95 -25.80
CA ILE A 191 44.92 37.70 -24.76
C ILE A 191 43.46 37.23 -24.70
N LYS A 192 42.81 37.05 -25.86
CA LYS A 192 41.44 36.51 -25.95
C LYS A 192 41.34 35.10 -25.40
N LYS A 193 42.33 34.23 -25.67
CA LYS A 193 42.38 32.87 -25.10
C LYS A 193 42.40 32.92 -23.56
N GLU A 194 43.30 33.71 -22.98
CA GLU A 194 43.38 33.89 -21.52
C GLU A 194 42.07 34.46 -20.94
N ALA A 195 41.48 35.47 -21.60
CA ALA A 195 40.20 36.05 -21.16
C ALA A 195 39.04 35.04 -21.19
N GLY A 196 39.03 34.15 -22.20
CA GLY A 196 38.07 33.06 -22.32
C GLY A 196 38.18 32.06 -21.18
N GLU A 197 39.41 31.65 -20.84
CA GLU A 197 39.66 30.72 -19.75
C GLU A 197 39.22 31.31 -18.39
N LEU A 198 39.62 32.55 -18.10
CA LEU A 198 39.25 33.26 -16.87
C LEU A 198 37.73 33.44 -16.74
N LEU A 199 37.05 33.78 -17.84
CA LEU A 199 35.59 33.94 -17.84
C LEU A 199 34.91 32.60 -17.57
N LEU A 200 35.36 31.53 -18.22
CA LEU A 200 34.78 30.21 -18.04
C LEU A 200 34.91 29.73 -16.59
N ILE A 201 36.08 29.90 -15.96
CA ILE A 201 36.29 29.58 -14.55
C ILE A 201 35.32 30.37 -13.65
N LYS A 202 35.11 31.67 -13.91
CA LYS A 202 34.13 32.48 -13.16
C LYS A 202 32.69 31.96 -13.35
N LEU A 203 32.31 31.58 -14.56
CA LEU A 203 30.98 31.03 -14.85
C LEU A 203 30.76 29.66 -14.18
N ILE A 204 31.78 28.79 -14.18
CA ILE A 204 31.77 27.50 -13.47
C ILE A 204 31.53 27.74 -11.98
N ASN A 205 32.36 28.58 -11.36
CA ASN A 205 32.28 28.88 -9.92
C ASN A 205 30.94 29.51 -9.52
N GLY A 206 30.32 30.29 -10.41
CA GLY A 206 29.00 30.90 -10.21
C GLY A 206 27.81 29.98 -10.49
N SER A 207 28.00 28.83 -11.14
CA SER A 207 26.90 27.92 -11.53
C SER A 207 26.45 27.04 -10.37
N GLU A 208 25.13 26.90 -10.19
CA GLU A 208 24.54 25.89 -9.29
C GLU A 208 24.04 24.63 -10.03
N ASN A 209 24.17 24.59 -11.37
CA ASN A 209 23.65 23.50 -12.17
C ASN A 209 24.71 22.41 -12.37
N ASN A 210 24.76 21.44 -11.45
CA ASN A 210 25.70 20.33 -11.50
C ASN A 210 25.67 19.55 -12.83
N GLY A 211 24.47 19.25 -13.34
CA GLY A 211 24.35 18.46 -14.58
C GLY A 211 24.99 19.14 -15.80
N ARG A 212 24.92 20.48 -15.89
CA ARG A 212 25.62 21.23 -16.94
C ARG A 212 27.14 21.24 -16.76
N LEU A 213 27.62 21.28 -15.52
CA LEU A 213 29.06 21.23 -15.25
C LEU A 213 29.63 19.85 -15.62
N GLU A 214 28.92 18.77 -15.28
CA GLU A 214 29.29 17.40 -15.68
C GLU A 214 29.23 17.20 -17.20
N GLU A 215 28.21 17.76 -17.87
CA GLU A 215 28.13 17.72 -19.34
C GLU A 215 29.33 18.44 -19.98
N LEU A 216 29.80 19.54 -19.37
CA LEU A 216 30.98 20.27 -19.84
C LEU A 216 32.27 19.48 -19.61
N LEU A 217 32.43 18.89 -18.42
CA LEU A 217 33.59 18.06 -18.08
C LEU A 217 33.70 16.82 -18.97
N GLY A 218 32.54 16.19 -19.27
CA GLY A 218 32.43 15.00 -20.10
C GLY A 218 32.29 15.26 -21.60
N ALA A 219 32.40 16.52 -22.06
CA ALA A 219 32.24 16.85 -23.47
C ALA A 219 33.32 16.17 -24.33
N GLY A 220 32.89 15.32 -25.27
CA GLY A 220 33.79 14.58 -26.17
C GLY A 220 34.23 15.35 -27.41
N THR A 221 33.52 16.44 -27.75
CA THR A 221 33.82 17.29 -28.91
C THR A 221 33.83 18.78 -28.56
N ARG A 222 34.50 19.59 -29.39
CA ARG A 222 34.50 21.05 -29.26
C ARG A 222 33.09 21.64 -29.36
N ASP A 223 32.25 21.11 -30.24
CA ASP A 223 30.90 21.64 -30.46
C ASP A 223 29.98 21.36 -29.25
N ASP A 224 30.12 20.20 -28.61
CA ASP A 224 29.42 19.89 -27.37
C ASP A 224 29.86 20.83 -26.24
N ALA A 225 31.17 21.03 -26.06
CA ALA A 225 31.67 21.97 -25.07
C ALA A 225 31.13 23.39 -25.31
N VAL A 226 31.13 23.87 -26.56
CA VAL A 226 30.61 25.20 -26.92
C VAL A 226 29.12 25.33 -26.60
N ARG A 227 28.31 24.29 -26.88
CA ARG A 227 26.88 24.28 -26.53
C ARG A 227 26.68 24.45 -25.02
N VAL A 228 27.39 23.67 -24.22
CA VAL A 228 27.22 23.68 -22.75
C VAL A 228 27.72 24.98 -22.13
N MET A 229 28.88 25.49 -22.56
CA MET A 229 29.39 26.78 -22.10
C MET A 229 28.46 27.94 -22.45
N SER A 230 27.84 27.92 -23.64
CA SER A 230 26.85 28.92 -24.02
C SER A 230 25.66 28.89 -23.05
N ALA A 231 25.23 27.70 -22.63
CA ALA A 231 24.18 27.53 -21.63
C ALA A 231 24.62 27.96 -20.21
N LEU A 232 25.92 27.98 -19.91
CA LEU A 232 26.50 28.55 -18.68
C LEU A 232 26.70 30.08 -18.76
N GLY A 233 26.45 30.70 -19.92
CA GLY A 233 26.56 32.16 -20.11
C GLY A 233 27.82 32.62 -20.84
N PHE A 234 28.61 31.71 -21.44
CA PHE A 234 29.77 32.07 -22.23
C PHE A 234 29.37 32.72 -23.58
N PRO A 235 29.99 33.83 -24.02
CA PRO A 235 29.56 34.56 -25.20
C PRO A 235 29.87 33.79 -26.51
N PRO A 236 28.94 33.74 -27.48
CA PRO A 236 29.15 33.03 -28.74
C PRO A 236 30.28 33.64 -29.58
N GLU A 237 30.55 34.93 -29.45
CA GLU A 237 31.65 35.64 -30.11
C GLU A 237 33.03 35.13 -29.63
N GLY A 238 33.10 34.62 -28.39
CA GLY A 238 34.30 34.06 -27.79
C GLY A 238 34.65 32.64 -28.24
N LYS A 239 33.81 31.97 -29.06
CA LYS A 239 33.98 30.55 -29.41
C LYS A 239 35.32 30.22 -30.07
N GLY A 240 35.93 31.18 -30.79
CA GLY A 240 37.22 31.02 -31.44
C GLY A 240 38.40 31.07 -30.48
N ALA A 241 38.22 31.71 -29.31
CA ALA A 241 39.24 31.85 -28.28
C ALA A 241 39.32 30.62 -27.34
N LEU A 242 38.41 29.65 -27.47
CA LEU A 242 38.42 28.47 -26.63
C LEU A 242 39.49 27.45 -27.05
N ALA A 243 40.28 26.99 -26.07
CA ALA A 243 41.09 25.79 -26.18
C ALA A 243 40.21 24.52 -26.05
N TYR A 244 40.40 23.55 -26.94
CA TYR A 244 39.83 22.21 -26.80
C TYR A 244 40.90 21.17 -27.19
N PRO A 245 41.15 20.12 -26.38
CA PRO A 245 40.52 19.80 -25.08
C PRO A 245 40.66 20.92 -24.03
N LEU A 246 39.73 20.96 -23.06
CA LEU A 246 39.81 21.93 -21.96
C LEU A 246 41.16 21.78 -21.24
N ASN A 247 41.77 22.91 -20.86
CA ASN A 247 43.02 22.91 -20.12
C ASN A 247 42.80 22.43 -18.67
N ASP A 248 43.90 22.11 -17.99
CA ASP A 248 43.84 21.51 -16.66
C ASP A 248 43.26 22.46 -15.61
N LYS A 249 43.53 23.78 -15.71
CA LYS A 249 42.97 24.78 -14.79
C LYS A 249 41.44 24.83 -14.85
N VAL A 250 40.84 24.73 -16.04
CA VAL A 250 39.38 24.72 -16.21
C VAL A 250 38.80 23.39 -15.73
N LYS A 251 39.47 22.26 -15.98
CA LYS A 251 39.04 20.94 -15.51
C LYS A 251 39.05 20.86 -13.98
N GLU A 252 40.12 21.34 -13.35
CA GLU A 252 40.24 21.41 -11.89
C GLU A 252 39.11 22.26 -11.29
N ALA A 253 38.84 23.44 -11.85
CA ALA A 253 37.71 24.27 -11.41
C ALA A 253 36.34 23.59 -11.59
N LEU A 254 36.16 22.79 -12.66
CA LEU A 254 34.96 21.98 -12.87
C LEU A 254 34.83 20.90 -11.81
N ASP A 255 35.89 20.11 -11.61
CA ASP A 255 35.93 19.00 -10.66
C ASP A 255 35.66 19.49 -9.22
N GLU A 256 36.35 20.55 -8.78
CA GLU A 256 36.14 21.16 -7.47
C GLU A 256 34.71 21.67 -7.29
N ARG A 257 34.13 22.32 -8.31
CA ARG A 257 32.78 22.87 -8.22
C ARG A 257 31.73 21.76 -8.20
N ILE A 258 31.87 20.75 -9.05
CA ILE A 258 30.99 19.57 -9.10
C ILE A 258 31.03 18.85 -7.76
N GLN A 259 32.23 18.58 -7.22
CA GLN A 259 32.42 17.95 -5.92
C GLN A 259 31.69 18.74 -4.82
N LYS A 260 31.90 20.06 -4.75
CA LYS A 260 31.25 20.94 -3.77
C LYS A 260 29.73 20.94 -3.86
N LEU A 261 29.17 20.92 -5.07
CA LEU A 261 27.71 20.87 -5.27
C LEU A 261 27.14 19.52 -4.85
N LYS A 262 27.83 18.41 -5.16
CA LYS A 262 27.41 17.07 -4.75
C LYS A 262 27.51 16.86 -3.24
N GLU A 263 28.54 17.38 -2.60
CA GLU A 263 28.67 17.35 -1.13
C GLU A 263 27.51 18.10 -0.46
N LYS A 264 27.20 19.30 -0.94
CA LYS A 264 26.06 20.09 -0.45
C LYS A 264 24.72 19.36 -0.66
N ALA A 265 24.54 18.70 -1.80
CA ALA A 265 23.33 17.93 -2.10
C ALA A 265 23.21 16.68 -1.20
N ALA A 266 24.32 15.96 -0.99
CA ALA A 266 24.38 14.80 -0.10
C ALA A 266 24.08 15.20 1.35
N GLU A 267 24.64 16.31 1.84
CA GLU A 267 24.33 16.82 3.17
C GLU A 267 22.84 17.15 3.34
N ALA A 268 22.25 17.87 2.38
CA ALA A 268 20.85 18.27 2.44
C ALA A 268 19.87 17.08 2.36
N GLY A 269 20.20 16.05 1.56
CA GLY A 269 19.35 14.88 1.34
C GLY A 269 19.47 13.78 2.42
N PHE A 270 20.50 13.84 3.28
CA PHE A 270 20.86 12.72 4.15
C PHE A 270 19.74 12.29 5.11
N VAL A 271 19.02 13.24 5.69
CA VAL A 271 17.94 12.94 6.65
C VAL A 271 16.81 12.17 5.97
N ASP A 272 16.39 12.60 4.76
CA ASP A 272 15.34 11.92 3.99
C ASP A 272 15.78 10.53 3.54
N TYR A 273 17.05 10.38 3.16
CA TYR A 273 17.64 9.07 2.88
C TYR A 273 17.53 8.13 4.09
N VAL A 274 18.00 8.54 5.26
CA VAL A 274 17.93 7.72 6.47
C VAL A 274 16.46 7.39 6.81
N GLN A 275 15.54 8.33 6.59
CA GLN A 275 14.12 8.09 6.80
C GLN A 275 13.53 7.04 5.85
N SER A 276 14.03 7.00 4.61
CA SER A 276 13.62 6.04 3.58
C SER A 276 14.14 4.61 3.81
N LEU A 277 15.19 4.44 4.63
CA LEU A 277 15.78 3.13 4.91
C LEU A 277 14.77 2.20 5.60
N SER A 278 14.67 0.99 5.06
CA SER A 278 13.91 -0.11 5.65
C SER A 278 14.56 -0.60 6.95
N HIS A 279 13.81 -1.40 7.73
CA HIS A 279 14.33 -2.00 8.96
C HIS A 279 15.61 -2.81 8.72
N ASP A 280 15.61 -3.68 7.70
CA ASP A 280 16.78 -4.52 7.39
C ASP A 280 17.95 -3.70 6.85
N ALA A 281 17.67 -2.66 6.05
CA ALA A 281 18.71 -1.75 5.56
C ALA A 281 19.37 -0.98 6.71
N LEU A 282 18.60 -0.55 7.71
CA LEU A 282 19.15 0.05 8.94
C LEU A 282 20.05 -0.94 9.67
N LEU A 283 19.60 -2.18 9.90
CA LEU A 283 20.40 -3.19 10.59
C LEU A 283 21.71 -3.50 9.85
N ALA A 284 21.72 -3.42 8.52
CA ALA A 284 22.93 -3.60 7.70
C ALA A 284 23.98 -2.48 7.90
N LYS A 285 23.61 -1.30 8.43
CA LYS A 285 24.55 -0.20 8.70
C LYS A 285 25.34 -0.36 10.00
N LYS A 286 25.17 -1.48 10.71
CA LYS A 286 25.83 -1.78 12.00
C LYS A 286 27.35 -1.56 11.93
N THR A 287 28.03 -2.21 11.00
CA THR A 287 29.50 -2.21 10.94
C THR A 287 30.05 -0.79 10.75
N GLY A 288 29.44 0.01 9.88
CA GLY A 288 29.86 1.38 9.65
C GLY A 288 29.64 2.30 10.86
N LEU A 289 28.61 2.05 11.66
CA LEU A 289 28.38 2.79 12.92
C LEU A 289 29.36 2.38 14.03
N GLU A 290 29.82 1.13 14.06
CA GLU A 290 30.65 0.58 15.13
C GLU A 290 32.16 0.82 14.96
N ASP A 291 32.64 1.02 13.72
CA ASP A 291 34.07 1.07 13.36
C ASP A 291 34.80 2.31 13.94
N GLY A 292 34.11 3.44 14.04
CA GLY A 292 34.65 4.68 14.59
C GLY A 292 35.40 5.57 13.59
N ALA A 293 35.85 5.04 12.45
CA ALA A 293 36.41 5.84 11.36
C ALA A 293 35.32 6.40 10.43
N PHE A 294 35.47 7.66 9.99
CA PHE A 294 34.49 8.28 9.07
C PHE A 294 34.42 7.57 7.72
N GLU A 295 35.55 7.15 7.15
CA GLU A 295 35.56 6.45 5.86
C GLU A 295 34.81 5.11 5.93
N ALA A 296 35.00 4.31 6.98
CA ALA A 296 34.25 3.07 7.17
C ALA A 296 32.74 3.32 7.38
N PHE A 297 32.38 4.40 8.09
CA PHE A 297 30.99 4.83 8.21
C PHE A 297 30.42 5.19 6.84
N LYS A 298 31.13 6.01 6.08
CA LYS A 298 30.74 6.52 4.77
C LYS A 298 30.62 5.38 3.75
N ASP A 299 31.58 4.47 3.70
CA ASP A 299 31.57 3.27 2.84
C ASP A 299 30.37 2.35 3.10
N SER A 300 29.81 2.38 4.30
CA SER A 300 28.62 1.59 4.63
C SER A 300 27.31 2.17 4.08
N LEU A 301 27.31 3.44 3.65
CA LEU A 301 26.13 4.14 3.13
C LEU A 301 25.83 3.73 1.68
N ASP A 302 24.64 4.09 1.20
CA ASP A 302 24.29 3.89 -0.21
C ASP A 302 24.68 5.13 -1.04
N GLU A 303 24.88 4.96 -2.35
CA GLU A 303 25.11 6.07 -3.28
C GLU A 303 23.89 7.02 -3.25
N PRO A 304 24.07 8.36 -3.21
CA PRO A 304 25.32 9.11 -3.38
C PRO A 304 26.15 9.36 -2.11
N TYR A 305 25.70 8.91 -0.94
CA TYR A 305 26.25 9.35 0.35
C TYR A 305 27.60 8.69 0.67
N ASN A 306 27.83 7.45 0.22
CA ASN A 306 29.14 6.79 0.32
C ASN A 306 30.25 7.51 -0.47
N THR A 307 29.91 8.34 -1.45
CA THR A 307 30.89 9.07 -2.26
C THR A 307 30.97 10.54 -1.81
N TYR A 308 29.84 11.20 -1.64
CA TYR A 308 29.79 12.66 -1.52
C TYR A 308 29.41 13.17 -0.13
N LEU A 309 29.15 12.32 0.87
CA LEU A 309 28.96 12.85 2.23
C LEU A 309 30.29 13.43 2.76
N PRO A 310 30.32 14.71 3.18
CA PRO A 310 31.56 15.31 3.65
C PRO A 310 31.83 15.02 5.13
N GLU A 311 33.11 14.94 5.51
CA GLU A 311 33.54 14.56 6.87
C GLU A 311 33.01 15.51 7.96
N TYR A 312 32.91 16.81 7.68
CA TYR A 312 32.37 17.78 8.63
C TYR A 312 30.90 17.51 8.99
N ALA A 313 30.14 16.82 8.13
CA ALA A 313 28.75 16.43 8.37
C ALA A 313 28.62 15.10 9.15
N SER A 314 29.73 14.41 9.42
CA SER A 314 29.77 13.11 10.10
C SER A 314 29.04 13.09 11.44
N GLY A 315 29.14 14.16 12.24
CA GLY A 315 28.47 14.26 13.54
C GLY A 315 26.94 14.18 13.42
N MET A 316 26.37 14.96 12.49
CA MET A 316 24.93 14.94 12.18
C MET A 316 24.54 13.57 11.60
N ALA A 317 25.32 13.08 10.63
CA ALA A 317 25.01 11.84 9.94
C ALA A 317 24.98 10.62 10.89
N ILE A 318 25.99 10.50 11.76
CA ILE A 318 26.07 9.45 12.78
C ILE A 318 24.92 9.57 13.79
N SER A 319 24.55 10.79 14.21
CA SER A 319 23.42 11.00 15.13
C SER A 319 22.10 10.53 14.52
N VAL A 320 21.80 10.96 13.29
CA VAL A 320 20.53 10.66 12.60
C VAL A 320 20.42 9.18 12.24
N LEU A 321 21.45 8.62 11.60
CA LEU A 321 21.47 7.19 11.24
C LEU A 321 21.55 6.31 12.49
N GLY A 322 22.39 6.68 13.46
CA GLY A 322 22.52 5.97 14.73
C GLY A 322 21.21 5.91 15.51
N ALA A 323 20.44 7.01 15.58
CA ALA A 323 19.16 7.02 16.30
C ALA A 323 18.13 6.06 15.66
N ARG A 324 18.05 6.06 14.32
CA ARG A 324 17.18 5.15 13.56
C ARG A 324 17.65 3.71 13.65
N TYR A 325 18.96 3.47 13.62
CA TYR A 325 19.55 2.16 13.87
C TYR A 325 19.22 1.65 15.27
N LEU A 326 19.38 2.48 16.30
CA LEU A 326 19.03 2.13 17.68
C LEU A 326 17.54 1.77 17.80
N GLN A 327 16.64 2.54 17.19
CA GLN A 327 15.22 2.19 17.14
C GLN A 327 14.99 0.82 16.50
N ALA A 328 15.68 0.51 15.40
CA ALA A 328 15.56 -0.78 14.72
C ALA A 328 16.10 -1.93 15.60
N VAL A 329 17.37 -1.89 15.98
CA VAL A 329 18.04 -2.98 16.72
C VAL A 329 17.41 -3.22 18.09
N LEU A 330 17.02 -2.16 18.82
CA LEU A 330 16.39 -2.29 20.13
C LEU A 330 14.95 -2.79 20.05
N SER A 331 14.29 -2.64 18.89
CA SER A 331 12.93 -3.16 18.71
C SER A 331 12.86 -4.66 18.39
N SER A 332 13.98 -5.26 17.97
CA SER A 332 14.07 -6.66 17.51
C SER A 332 15.11 -7.52 18.25
N THR A 333 15.94 -6.93 19.11
CA THR A 333 16.91 -7.67 19.93
C THR A 333 16.24 -8.68 20.87
N THR A 334 16.96 -9.74 21.24
CA THR A 334 16.55 -10.74 22.25
C THR A 334 17.31 -10.59 23.57
N GLN A 335 18.19 -9.58 23.67
CA GLN A 335 18.98 -9.29 24.85
C GLN A 335 18.11 -8.77 26.01
N ASN A 336 18.64 -8.82 27.24
CA ASN A 336 17.93 -8.33 28.42
C ASN A 336 17.97 -6.80 28.51
N LEU A 337 16.82 -6.16 28.29
CA LEU A 337 16.67 -4.71 28.24
C LEU A 337 16.20 -4.07 29.56
N LYS A 338 16.05 -4.83 30.65
CA LYS A 338 15.44 -4.33 31.90
C LYS A 338 16.15 -3.10 32.46
N ASP A 339 17.46 -3.16 32.62
CA ASP A 339 18.25 -2.06 33.22
C ASP A 339 18.20 -0.81 32.33
N ALA A 340 18.36 -0.99 31.03
CA ALA A 340 18.28 0.09 30.04
C ALA A 340 16.87 0.73 29.98
N LEU A 341 15.79 -0.05 30.11
CA LEU A 341 14.42 0.48 30.19
C LEU A 341 14.18 1.31 31.47
N ASN A 342 14.88 0.97 32.55
CA ASN A 342 14.84 1.67 33.84
C ASN A 342 15.78 2.87 33.92
N ALA A 343 16.58 3.15 32.89
CA ALA A 343 17.46 4.30 32.84
C ALA A 343 16.70 5.61 33.09
N LYS A 344 17.22 6.48 33.97
CA LYS A 344 16.53 7.72 34.38
C LYS A 344 16.57 8.84 33.33
N ASP A 345 17.64 8.91 32.56
CA ASP A 345 17.98 9.98 31.61
C ASP A 345 18.80 9.38 30.44
N ALA A 346 19.13 10.21 29.45
CA ALA A 346 19.88 9.79 28.26
C ALA A 346 21.27 9.24 28.64
N ASN A 347 21.98 9.86 29.59
CA ASN A 347 23.31 9.44 30.02
C ASN A 347 23.29 8.04 30.68
N ALA A 348 22.30 7.79 31.54
CA ALA A 348 22.10 6.47 32.13
C ALA A 348 21.78 5.41 31.05
N LEU A 349 20.98 5.77 30.04
CA LEU A 349 20.67 4.86 28.93
C LEU A 349 21.92 4.54 28.10
N ILE A 350 22.74 5.55 27.78
CA ILE A 350 24.01 5.38 27.06
C ILE A 350 24.92 4.39 27.81
N ALA A 351 25.09 4.58 29.12
CA ALA A 351 25.92 3.71 29.96
C ALA A 351 25.44 2.25 29.94
N GLU A 352 24.12 2.03 29.93
CA GLU A 352 23.54 0.69 29.82
C GLU A 352 23.75 0.09 28.43
N LEU A 353 23.42 0.83 27.36
CA LEU A 353 23.56 0.36 25.97
C LEU A 353 25.00 0.00 25.61
N LYS A 354 25.98 0.71 26.17
CA LYS A 354 27.42 0.47 25.97
C LYS A 354 27.97 -0.79 26.65
N LYS A 355 27.19 -1.47 27.49
CA LYS A 355 27.61 -2.75 28.09
C LYS A 355 27.82 -3.79 27.00
N THR A 356 28.84 -4.63 27.14
CA THR A 356 29.16 -5.73 26.22
C THR A 356 28.00 -6.72 26.04
N ALA A 357 27.14 -6.86 27.04
CA ALA A 357 25.95 -7.71 26.97
C ALA A 357 24.84 -7.14 26.06
N LEU A 358 24.90 -5.84 25.71
CA LEU A 358 23.98 -5.16 24.82
C LEU A 358 24.66 -4.83 23.48
N LEU A 359 25.01 -3.56 23.24
CA LEU A 359 25.53 -3.10 21.95
C LEU A 359 27.06 -2.97 21.94
N GLY A 360 27.73 -3.03 23.10
CA GLY A 360 29.16 -2.78 23.19
C GLY A 360 29.52 -1.29 23.21
N SER A 361 30.77 -0.98 23.56
CA SER A 361 31.23 0.39 23.78
C SER A 361 31.60 1.07 22.46
N HIS A 362 30.61 1.69 21.80
CA HIS A 362 30.80 2.39 20.52
C HIS A 362 30.33 3.85 20.59
N ASP A 363 31.04 4.74 19.89
CA ASP A 363 30.86 6.21 19.97
C ASP A 363 29.57 6.71 19.33
N TYR A 364 29.01 5.97 18.36
CA TYR A 364 27.74 6.37 17.74
C TYR A 364 26.60 6.45 18.77
N ILE A 365 26.66 5.65 19.84
CA ILE A 365 25.65 5.61 20.90
C ILE A 365 25.58 6.96 21.62
N ASP A 366 26.72 7.61 21.88
CA ASP A 366 26.75 8.91 22.56
C ASP A 366 26.11 10.02 21.70
N LYS A 367 26.24 9.92 20.38
CA LYS A 367 25.68 10.89 19.42
C LYS A 367 24.21 10.59 19.09
N ALA A 368 23.81 9.33 19.17
CA ALA A 368 22.49 8.85 18.75
C ALA A 368 21.44 8.91 19.86
N VAL A 369 21.83 8.87 21.14
CA VAL A 369 20.90 8.92 22.27
C VAL A 369 20.82 10.36 22.79
N THR A 370 19.62 10.94 22.75
CA THR A 370 19.36 12.29 23.24
C THR A 370 18.15 12.30 24.17
N GLU A 371 18.00 13.34 24.98
CA GLU A 371 16.81 13.50 25.82
C GLU A 371 15.52 13.57 24.98
N GLU A 372 15.59 14.12 23.77
CA GLU A 372 14.44 14.23 22.86
C GLU A 372 13.96 12.86 22.36
N ASN A 373 14.87 11.93 22.09
CA ASN A 373 14.52 10.61 21.56
C ASN A 373 14.43 9.50 22.61
N LEU A 374 14.78 9.77 23.87
CA LEU A 374 14.77 8.82 24.99
C LEU A 374 13.44 8.04 25.09
N GLY A 375 12.31 8.74 25.01
CA GLY A 375 10.98 8.10 25.06
C GLY A 375 10.71 7.16 23.88
N SER A 376 11.18 7.53 22.67
CA SER A 376 11.04 6.71 21.46
C SER A 376 11.91 5.45 21.54
N LEU A 377 13.16 5.59 22.01
CA LEU A 377 14.06 4.45 22.21
C LEU A 377 13.50 3.47 23.24
N LYS A 378 13.03 3.96 24.39
CA LYS A 378 12.39 3.11 25.40
C LYS A 378 11.11 2.43 24.89
N LYS A 379 10.33 3.11 24.05
CA LYS A 379 9.18 2.49 23.37
C LYS A 379 9.61 1.36 22.44
N SER A 380 10.67 1.53 21.64
CA SER A 380 11.23 0.45 20.81
C SER A 380 11.74 -0.72 21.66
N MET A 381 12.48 -0.43 22.73
CA MET A 381 12.94 -1.44 23.68
C MET A 381 11.79 -2.20 24.34
N MET A 382 10.67 -1.53 24.64
CA MET A 382 9.48 -2.18 25.20
C MET A 382 8.87 -3.21 24.26
N LYS A 383 8.90 -2.96 22.94
CA LYS A 383 8.48 -3.95 21.95
C LYS A 383 9.32 -5.22 22.04
N SER A 384 10.65 -5.09 22.08
CA SER A 384 11.55 -6.23 22.28
C SER A 384 11.30 -6.89 23.64
N PHE A 385 11.20 -6.11 24.73
CA PHE A 385 10.96 -6.63 26.07
C PHE A 385 9.69 -7.50 26.14
N ILE A 386 8.56 -6.99 25.62
CA ILE A 386 7.29 -7.74 25.56
C ILE A 386 7.44 -9.01 24.73
N ASN A 387 8.07 -8.92 23.56
CA ASN A 387 8.29 -10.08 22.68
C ASN A 387 9.22 -11.13 23.31
N ASN A 388 10.07 -10.76 24.27
CA ASN A 388 10.98 -11.65 24.97
C ASN A 388 10.50 -12.06 26.37
N ILE A 389 9.26 -11.72 26.75
CA ILE A 389 8.64 -12.28 27.96
C ILE A 389 8.58 -13.81 27.82
N LYS A 390 9.14 -14.48 28.82
CA LYS A 390 9.25 -15.94 28.94
C LYS A 390 8.66 -16.41 30.25
N ASP A 391 8.48 -17.72 30.38
CA ASP A 391 8.06 -18.32 31.65
C ASP A 391 9.16 -18.12 32.70
N GLU A 392 8.81 -17.42 33.78
CA GLU A 392 9.65 -17.23 34.96
C GLU A 392 9.09 -18.08 36.12
N PRO A 393 9.89 -18.42 37.16
CA PRO A 393 9.45 -19.28 38.25
C PRO A 393 8.16 -18.81 38.96
N ASN A 394 7.97 -17.49 39.05
CA ASN A 394 6.85 -16.86 39.77
C ASN A 394 5.80 -16.22 38.85
N LEU A 395 6.01 -16.23 37.53
CA LEU A 395 5.10 -15.59 36.58
C LEU A 395 5.16 -16.26 35.20
N LYS A 396 4.03 -16.79 34.75
CA LYS A 396 3.90 -17.35 33.41
C LYS A 396 3.85 -16.26 32.35
N ALA A 397 4.44 -16.53 31.19
CA ALA A 397 4.52 -15.56 30.09
C ALA A 397 3.12 -15.10 29.65
N LEU A 398 2.20 -16.04 29.45
CA LEU A 398 0.82 -15.72 29.03
C LEU A 398 0.07 -14.90 30.08
N ASP A 399 0.29 -15.14 31.38
CA ASP A 399 -0.37 -14.39 32.45
C ASP A 399 0.15 -12.95 32.52
N ALA A 400 1.46 -12.75 32.37
CA ALA A 400 2.08 -11.43 32.25
C ALA A 400 1.50 -10.63 31.08
N LEU A 401 1.42 -11.25 29.91
CA LEU A 401 0.94 -10.61 28.68
C LEU A 401 -0.58 -10.30 28.76
N LYS A 402 -1.37 -11.20 29.34
CA LYS A 402 -2.81 -10.97 29.62
C LYS A 402 -3.01 -9.82 30.58
N ALA A 403 -2.17 -9.70 31.61
CA ALA A 403 -2.22 -8.58 32.56
C ALA A 403 -1.91 -7.24 31.86
N LEU A 404 -0.94 -7.21 30.95
CA LEU A 404 -0.64 -6.01 30.14
C LEU A 404 -1.81 -5.62 29.23
N ASP A 405 -2.40 -6.57 28.50
CA ASP A 405 -3.56 -6.29 27.63
C ASP A 405 -4.81 -5.86 28.42
N GLY A 406 -5.07 -6.51 29.56
CA GLY A 406 -6.24 -6.30 30.40
C GLY A 406 -6.20 -5.03 31.27
N ALA A 407 -5.05 -4.38 31.41
CA ALA A 407 -4.91 -3.15 32.20
C ALA A 407 -5.80 -2.03 31.64
N LYS A 408 -6.76 -1.52 32.43
CA LYS A 408 -7.77 -0.57 31.92
C LYS A 408 -7.26 0.84 31.67
N ASN A 409 -6.22 1.28 32.39
CA ASN A 409 -5.66 2.62 32.33
C ASN A 409 -4.13 2.60 32.50
N LEU A 410 -3.49 3.75 32.31
CA LEU A 410 -2.03 3.91 32.41
C LEU A 410 -1.47 3.45 33.76
N ASP A 411 -2.11 3.81 34.89
CA ASP A 411 -1.60 3.43 36.21
C ASP A 411 -1.60 1.92 36.44
N LYS A 412 -2.67 1.24 36.01
CA LYS A 412 -2.72 -0.23 36.06
C LYS A 412 -1.70 -0.87 35.12
N PHE A 413 -1.43 -0.25 33.98
CA PHE A 413 -0.38 -0.72 33.07
C PHE A 413 1.01 -0.58 33.70
N LYS A 414 1.31 0.57 34.33
CA LYS A 414 2.54 0.80 35.10
C LYS A 414 2.70 -0.17 36.27
N GLU A 415 1.61 -0.50 36.98
CA GLU A 415 1.63 -1.50 38.06
C GLU A 415 2.07 -2.88 37.54
N VAL A 416 1.56 -3.31 36.38
CA VAL A 416 1.94 -4.58 35.75
C VAL A 416 3.40 -4.53 35.27
N LEU A 417 3.85 -3.42 34.68
CA LEU A 417 5.25 -3.22 34.31
C LEU A 417 6.20 -3.29 35.51
N GLY A 418 5.79 -2.74 36.66
CA GLY A 418 6.53 -2.86 37.92
C GLY A 418 6.73 -4.32 38.35
N LYS A 419 5.69 -5.15 38.23
CA LYS A 419 5.80 -6.61 38.50
C LYS A 419 6.73 -7.34 37.52
N LEU A 420 6.93 -6.78 36.32
CA LEU A 420 7.87 -7.29 35.31
C LEU A 420 9.29 -6.75 35.47
N GLY A 421 9.53 -5.89 36.47
CA GLY A 421 10.84 -5.33 36.79
C GLY A 421 11.14 -3.99 36.11
N ILE A 422 10.13 -3.31 35.56
CA ILE A 422 10.29 -1.98 34.97
C ILE A 422 9.82 -0.92 35.96
N THR A 423 10.76 -0.25 36.63
CA THR A 423 10.48 0.75 37.68
C THR A 423 11.61 1.80 37.74
N PRO A 424 11.30 3.11 37.65
CA PRO A 424 9.98 3.70 37.43
C PRO A 424 9.51 3.58 35.98
N ALA A 425 8.19 3.43 35.77
CA ALA A 425 7.57 3.33 34.45
C ALA A 425 6.98 4.67 33.97
N ASP A 426 7.49 5.80 34.45
CA ASP A 426 6.88 7.12 34.25
C ASP A 426 6.98 7.68 32.83
N TRP A 427 7.92 7.16 32.05
CA TRP A 427 8.10 7.51 30.64
C TRP A 427 7.00 6.93 29.73
N VAL A 428 6.20 5.99 30.21
CA VAL A 428 5.07 5.40 29.46
C VAL A 428 3.91 6.39 29.40
N LYS A 429 3.43 6.68 28.18
CA LYS A 429 2.35 7.64 27.92
C LYS A 429 1.04 6.94 27.58
N ASP A 430 -0.10 7.61 27.81
CA ASP A 430 -1.43 7.07 27.48
C ASP A 430 -1.57 6.71 26.00
N SER A 431 -1.01 7.56 25.13
CA SER A 431 -0.98 7.37 23.67
C SER A 431 -0.28 6.07 23.23
N ASP A 432 0.65 5.54 24.04
CA ASP A 432 1.43 4.35 23.71
C ASP A 432 0.75 3.03 24.13
N LEU A 433 -0.26 3.08 25.01
CA LEU A 433 -0.92 1.87 25.51
C LEU A 433 -1.52 1.03 24.38
N LYS A 434 -2.07 1.68 23.35
CA LYS A 434 -2.69 0.96 22.23
C LYS A 434 -1.66 0.05 21.53
N ASP A 435 -0.47 0.59 21.25
CA ASP A 435 0.60 -0.14 20.56
C ASP A 435 1.20 -1.21 21.47
N MET A 436 1.52 -0.87 22.72
CA MET A 436 2.13 -1.81 23.66
C MET A 436 1.21 -3.00 23.97
N LYS A 437 -0.09 -2.75 24.12
CA LYS A 437 -1.09 -3.83 24.27
C LYS A 437 -1.24 -4.65 22.99
N GLN A 438 -1.10 -4.04 21.82
CA GLN A 438 -1.08 -4.78 20.55
C GLN A 438 0.12 -5.72 20.48
N TRP A 439 1.31 -5.29 20.92
CA TRP A 439 2.47 -6.18 21.02
C TRP A 439 2.24 -7.31 22.02
N ALA A 440 1.62 -7.02 23.16
CA ALA A 440 1.27 -8.05 24.14
C ALA A 440 0.30 -9.09 23.57
N ARG A 441 -0.73 -8.69 22.81
CA ARG A 441 -1.65 -9.61 22.12
C ARG A 441 -0.97 -10.40 21.01
N ALA A 442 -0.15 -9.75 20.19
CA ALA A 442 0.62 -10.41 19.13
C ALA A 442 1.56 -11.49 19.72
N ARG A 443 2.25 -11.18 20.82
CA ARG A 443 3.10 -12.14 21.52
C ARG A 443 2.30 -13.28 22.15
N GLN A 444 1.09 -13.04 22.68
CA GLN A 444 0.21 -14.12 23.13
C GLN A 444 -0.15 -15.06 21.99
N PHE A 445 -0.53 -14.53 20.82
CA PHE A 445 -0.78 -15.36 19.64
C PHE A 445 0.46 -16.15 19.23
N GLU A 446 1.64 -15.54 19.27
CA GLU A 446 2.88 -16.22 18.92
C GLU A 446 3.16 -17.42 19.83
N LEU A 447 3.02 -17.23 21.13
CA LEU A 447 3.18 -18.29 22.12
C LEU A 447 2.12 -19.38 21.98
N GLU A 448 0.86 -19.02 21.78
CA GLU A 448 -0.23 -19.99 21.59
C GLU A 448 -0.08 -20.77 20.26
N ILE A 449 0.34 -20.12 19.18
CA ILE A 449 0.65 -20.79 17.91
C ILE A 449 1.84 -21.75 18.07
N ASN A 450 2.90 -21.33 18.76
CA ASN A 450 4.04 -22.20 19.08
C ASN A 450 3.64 -23.39 19.95
N ARG A 451 2.68 -23.20 20.86
CA ARG A 451 2.14 -24.28 21.71
C ARG A 451 1.29 -25.27 20.91
N VAL A 452 0.53 -24.77 19.93
CA VAL A 452 -0.40 -25.58 19.13
C VAL A 452 0.29 -26.26 17.95
N SER A 453 1.24 -25.61 17.27
CA SER A 453 1.87 -26.13 16.05
C SER A 453 3.28 -26.67 16.28
N SER A 454 3.56 -27.87 15.78
CA SER A 454 4.90 -28.44 15.75
C SER A 454 5.89 -27.67 14.86
N LEU A 455 5.40 -26.86 13.91
CA LEU A 455 6.22 -26.10 12.97
C LEU A 455 6.71 -24.76 13.53
N GLY A 456 6.11 -24.27 14.62
CA GLY A 456 6.38 -22.95 15.19
C GLY A 456 5.70 -21.79 14.45
N SER A 457 5.63 -20.64 15.10
CA SER A 457 4.95 -19.43 14.64
C SER A 457 5.54 -18.83 13.37
N GLY A 458 6.84 -18.99 13.15
CA GLY A 458 7.52 -18.52 11.93
C GLY A 458 6.94 -19.13 10.64
N ALA A 459 6.48 -20.39 10.69
CA ALA A 459 5.84 -21.05 9.58
C ALA A 459 4.41 -20.54 9.32
N HIS A 460 3.75 -19.98 10.34
CA HIS A 460 2.37 -19.47 10.35
C HIS A 460 2.32 -17.93 10.31
N SER A 461 3.19 -17.34 9.49
CA SER A 461 3.33 -15.89 9.35
C SER A 461 2.05 -15.19 8.85
N LYS A 462 1.28 -15.84 7.96
CA LYS A 462 0.05 -15.30 7.39
C LYS A 462 -1.10 -15.41 8.39
N LEU A 463 -1.20 -16.51 9.12
CA LEU A 463 -2.11 -16.63 10.27
C LEU A 463 -1.82 -15.56 11.32
N MET A 464 -0.55 -15.34 11.67
CA MET A 464 -0.15 -14.29 12.61
C MET A 464 -0.57 -12.91 12.11
N SER A 465 -0.36 -12.63 10.83
CA SER A 465 -0.77 -11.36 10.19
C SER A 465 -2.28 -11.18 10.22
N ALA A 466 -3.07 -12.21 9.87
CA ALA A 466 -4.53 -12.14 9.89
C ALA A 466 -5.05 -11.86 11.31
N LEU A 467 -4.53 -12.56 12.32
CA LEU A 467 -4.93 -12.37 13.73
C LEU A 467 -4.60 -10.98 14.26
N THR A 468 -3.41 -10.46 13.95
CA THR A 468 -2.94 -9.16 14.46
C THR A 468 -3.62 -7.95 13.80
N GLN A 469 -4.27 -8.14 12.65
CA GLN A 469 -5.05 -7.10 11.96
C GLN A 469 -6.53 -7.06 12.39
N LEU A 470 -7.02 -8.07 13.11
CA LEU A 470 -8.40 -8.09 13.59
C LEU A 470 -8.68 -6.95 14.59
N PRO A 471 -9.94 -6.51 14.73
CA PRO A 471 -10.34 -5.62 15.82
C PRO A 471 -9.97 -6.19 17.20
N VAL A 472 -9.59 -5.31 18.13
CA VAL A 472 -9.07 -5.68 19.47
C VAL A 472 -9.96 -6.71 20.19
N GLU A 473 -11.27 -6.50 20.20
CA GLU A 473 -12.20 -7.42 20.88
C GLU A 473 -12.25 -8.79 20.22
N LYS A 474 -12.11 -8.86 18.90
CA LYS A 474 -12.04 -10.15 18.18
C LYS A 474 -10.73 -10.88 18.46
N GLN A 475 -9.62 -10.15 18.57
CA GLN A 475 -8.34 -10.74 19.02
C GLN A 475 -8.49 -11.38 20.41
N ARG A 476 -9.11 -10.65 21.35
CA ARG A 476 -9.35 -11.12 22.72
C ARG A 476 -10.27 -12.34 22.78
N GLU A 477 -11.30 -12.38 21.94
CA GLU A 477 -12.21 -13.53 21.84
C GLU A 477 -11.45 -14.81 21.47
N ILE A 478 -10.55 -14.74 20.47
CA ILE A 478 -9.74 -15.88 20.03
C ILE A 478 -8.71 -16.26 21.11
N LEU A 479 -8.05 -15.29 21.73
CA LEU A 479 -7.11 -15.54 22.84
C LEU A 479 -7.76 -16.15 24.09
N ALA A 480 -9.04 -15.87 24.32
CA ALA A 480 -9.82 -16.51 25.39
C ALA A 480 -10.17 -17.98 25.08
N LYS A 481 -10.11 -18.38 23.80
CA LYS A 481 -10.44 -19.73 23.31
C LYS A 481 -9.34 -20.25 22.36
N PRO A 482 -8.12 -20.50 22.86
CA PRO A 482 -6.96 -20.80 22.02
C PRO A 482 -7.13 -22.08 21.17
N GLN A 483 -8.06 -22.97 21.50
CA GLN A 483 -8.41 -24.11 20.65
C GLN A 483 -8.85 -23.71 19.24
N GLN A 484 -9.38 -22.49 19.05
CA GLN A 484 -9.76 -21.97 17.73
C GLN A 484 -8.58 -21.86 16.76
N LEU A 485 -7.35 -21.65 17.27
CA LEU A 485 -6.14 -21.58 16.45
C LEU A 485 -5.87 -22.90 15.73
N ARG A 486 -6.16 -24.04 16.37
CA ARG A 486 -6.05 -25.37 15.75
C ARG A 486 -6.99 -25.50 14.54
N HIS A 487 -8.21 -24.99 14.64
CA HIS A 487 -9.17 -25.01 13.53
C HIS A 487 -8.74 -24.07 12.40
N LEU A 488 -8.22 -22.90 12.74
CA LEU A 488 -7.67 -21.95 11.77
C LEU A 488 -6.47 -22.49 10.99
N MET A 489 -5.57 -23.25 11.63
CA MET A 489 -4.45 -23.94 10.96
C MET A 489 -4.89 -25.09 10.04
N ASN A 490 -6.16 -25.50 10.12
CA ASN A 490 -6.78 -26.51 9.27
C ASN A 490 -7.90 -25.93 8.39
N ALA A 491 -7.97 -24.60 8.27
CA ALA A 491 -8.93 -23.93 7.40
C ALA A 491 -8.37 -23.90 5.98
N TYR A 492 -9.00 -24.65 5.07
CA TYR A 492 -8.63 -24.71 3.65
C TYR A 492 -9.65 -23.99 2.74
N GLU A 493 -10.76 -23.55 3.31
CA GLU A 493 -11.89 -22.88 2.64
C GLU A 493 -12.27 -21.60 3.40
N SER A 494 -12.73 -20.57 2.68
CA SER A 494 -12.94 -19.21 3.23
C SER A 494 -13.94 -19.21 4.39
N HIS A 495 -15.09 -19.87 4.24
CA HIS A 495 -16.14 -19.84 5.27
C HIS A 495 -15.70 -20.46 6.60
N VAL A 496 -14.75 -21.40 6.58
CA VAL A 496 -14.20 -22.02 7.81
C VAL A 496 -13.38 -20.98 8.58
N ALA A 497 -12.54 -20.21 7.88
CA ALA A 497 -11.78 -19.13 8.48
C ALA A 497 -12.70 -17.98 8.92
N GLU A 498 -13.68 -17.58 8.09
CA GLU A 498 -14.64 -16.52 8.37
C GLU A 498 -15.49 -16.79 9.60
N HIS A 499 -15.80 -18.06 9.91
CA HIS A 499 -16.51 -18.43 11.13
C HIS A 499 -15.78 -17.94 12.39
N TYR A 500 -14.44 -18.03 12.40
CA TYR A 500 -13.63 -17.63 13.55
C TYR A 500 -13.11 -16.19 13.44
N LEU A 501 -12.70 -15.74 12.27
CA LEU A 501 -12.10 -14.41 12.06
C LEU A 501 -13.15 -13.31 11.81
N GLY A 502 -14.35 -13.69 11.37
CA GLY A 502 -15.39 -12.78 10.87
C GLY A 502 -15.41 -12.71 9.34
N LYS A 503 -16.57 -12.36 8.78
CA LYS A 503 -16.75 -12.18 7.33
C LYS A 503 -15.82 -11.08 6.80
N ASN A 504 -15.15 -11.34 5.67
CA ASN A 504 -14.23 -10.41 5.01
C ASN A 504 -13.05 -9.92 5.88
N ALA A 505 -12.63 -10.69 6.89
CA ALA A 505 -11.39 -10.37 7.59
C ALA A 505 -10.21 -10.33 6.61
N SER A 506 -9.28 -9.41 6.82
CA SER A 506 -8.09 -9.29 5.97
C SER A 506 -7.20 -10.54 6.10
N GLY A 507 -6.53 -10.91 5.01
CA GLY A 507 -5.54 -11.99 5.04
C GLY A 507 -6.09 -13.42 4.97
N ILE A 508 -7.40 -13.62 4.77
CA ILE A 508 -7.99 -14.97 4.68
C ILE A 508 -7.39 -15.75 3.50
N ALA A 509 -7.28 -15.16 2.31
CA ALA A 509 -6.77 -15.88 1.13
C ALA A 509 -5.31 -16.33 1.32
N GLU A 510 -4.48 -15.48 1.92
CA GLU A 510 -3.09 -15.75 2.27
C GLU A 510 -2.98 -16.83 3.35
N LEU A 511 -3.85 -16.80 4.37
CA LEU A 511 -3.96 -17.85 5.37
C LEU A 511 -4.31 -19.21 4.75
N LEU A 512 -5.30 -19.26 3.84
CA LEU A 512 -5.67 -20.51 3.16
C LEU A 512 -4.50 -21.06 2.33
N THR A 513 -3.72 -20.18 1.70
CA THR A 513 -2.56 -20.55 0.90
C THR A 513 -1.41 -21.07 1.78
N GLU A 514 -1.15 -20.40 2.91
CA GLU A 514 -0.22 -20.86 3.94
C GLU A 514 -0.61 -22.26 4.44
N ASN A 515 -1.87 -22.46 4.84
CA ASN A 515 -2.34 -23.76 5.33
C ASN A 515 -2.17 -24.87 4.29
N LYS A 516 -2.50 -24.61 3.02
CA LYS A 516 -2.30 -25.58 1.92
C LYS A 516 -0.83 -25.95 1.74
N ARG A 517 0.08 -24.97 1.80
CA ARG A 517 1.53 -25.22 1.73
C ARG A 517 2.02 -26.02 2.94
N LEU A 518 1.55 -25.66 4.14
CA LEU A 518 1.96 -26.27 5.41
C LEU A 518 1.44 -27.69 5.62
N GLU A 519 0.35 -28.08 4.94
CA GLU A 519 -0.21 -29.42 5.03
C GLU A 519 0.84 -30.51 4.68
N GLY A 520 1.60 -30.31 3.61
CA GLY A 520 2.64 -31.25 3.16
C GLY A 520 3.76 -31.43 4.18
N PHE A 521 4.23 -30.34 4.80
CA PHE A 521 5.26 -30.41 5.84
C PHE A 521 4.76 -31.13 7.10
N ARG A 522 3.50 -30.89 7.49
CA ARG A 522 2.87 -31.56 8.64
C ARG A 522 2.67 -33.07 8.41
N ALA A 523 2.79 -33.55 7.18
CA ALA A 523 2.73 -34.97 6.81
C ALA A 523 4.10 -35.67 6.78
N ILE A 524 5.20 -34.96 7.07
CA ILE A 524 6.54 -35.55 7.12
C ILE A 524 6.71 -36.39 8.39
N HIS A 525 7.22 -37.62 8.25
CA HIS A 525 7.35 -38.62 9.33
C HIS A 525 8.43 -38.32 10.39
N ASN A 526 8.91 -37.08 10.47
CA ASN A 526 9.81 -36.57 11.49
C ASN A 526 9.54 -35.08 11.72
N ALA A 527 9.15 -34.71 12.95
CA ALA A 527 8.70 -33.37 13.26
C ALA A 527 9.80 -32.30 13.14
N GLU A 528 11.07 -32.65 13.34
CA GLU A 528 12.18 -31.70 13.22
C GLU A 528 12.50 -31.42 11.76
N VAL A 529 12.46 -32.44 10.89
CA VAL A 529 12.57 -32.24 9.43
C VAL A 529 11.43 -31.35 8.93
N ALA A 530 10.21 -31.60 9.38
CA ALA A 530 9.05 -30.77 9.05
C ALA A 530 9.27 -29.30 9.46
N ARG A 531 9.77 -29.06 10.68
CA ARG A 531 10.03 -27.74 11.23
C ARG A 531 11.11 -26.99 10.45
N VAL A 532 12.24 -27.64 10.14
CA VAL A 532 13.34 -27.01 9.39
C VAL A 532 12.89 -26.64 7.98
N LEU A 533 12.25 -27.56 7.26
CA LEU A 533 11.82 -27.30 5.87
C LEU A 533 10.70 -26.25 5.79
N ALA A 534 9.74 -26.26 6.72
CA ALA A 534 8.64 -25.31 6.72
C ALA A 534 9.09 -23.84 6.94
N ASN A 535 10.17 -23.65 7.70
CA ASN A 535 10.77 -22.35 8.05
C ASN A 535 11.97 -21.97 7.18
N PHE A 536 12.29 -22.75 6.15
CA PHE A 536 13.43 -22.46 5.27
C PHE A 536 13.18 -21.20 4.43
N LYS A 537 14.26 -20.46 4.12
CA LYS A 537 14.24 -19.29 3.23
C LYS A 537 15.21 -19.53 2.08
N PRO A 538 14.78 -19.40 0.80
CA PRO A 538 13.43 -19.08 0.33
C PRO A 538 12.38 -20.18 0.68
N GLU A 539 11.10 -19.81 0.65
CA GLU A 539 10.01 -20.72 1.06
C GLU A 539 9.90 -21.95 0.16
N ILE A 540 9.96 -23.13 0.77
CA ILE A 540 9.80 -24.41 0.08
C ILE A 540 8.30 -24.72 -0.07
N THR A 541 7.93 -25.33 -1.20
CA THR A 541 6.60 -25.93 -1.43
C THR A 541 6.78 -27.38 -1.85
N LEU A 542 6.02 -28.28 -1.23
CA LEU A 542 6.06 -29.72 -1.51
C LEU A 542 4.72 -30.18 -2.10
N ASN A 543 4.79 -31.18 -2.97
CA ASN A 543 3.63 -31.98 -3.38
C ASN A 543 3.67 -33.38 -2.76
N ASP A 544 2.57 -34.14 -2.89
CA ASP A 544 2.38 -35.47 -2.29
C ASP A 544 3.50 -36.45 -2.63
N LYS A 545 4.00 -36.43 -3.88
CA LYS A 545 5.07 -37.34 -4.33
C LYS A 545 6.40 -37.00 -3.65
N GLN A 546 6.70 -35.71 -3.51
CA GLN A 546 7.90 -35.24 -2.82
C GLN A 546 7.86 -35.60 -1.33
N VAL A 547 6.71 -35.40 -0.68
CA VAL A 547 6.51 -35.81 0.73
C VAL A 547 6.68 -37.32 0.88
N ALA A 548 6.09 -38.13 -0.01
CA ALA A 548 6.26 -39.58 0.00
C ALA A 548 7.73 -40.00 -0.15
N ALA A 549 8.49 -39.36 -1.04
CA ALA A 549 9.92 -39.62 -1.21
C ALA A 549 10.75 -39.23 0.02
N ILE A 550 10.45 -38.09 0.66
CA ILE A 550 11.05 -37.68 1.94
C ILE A 550 10.76 -38.73 3.03
N ASN A 551 9.50 -39.16 3.15
CA ASN A 551 9.07 -40.16 4.13
C ASN A 551 9.73 -41.53 3.88
N GLN A 552 9.98 -41.89 2.62
CA GLN A 552 10.74 -43.08 2.27
C GLN A 552 12.22 -42.94 2.67
N ALA A 553 12.85 -41.78 2.44
CA ALA A 553 14.23 -41.53 2.88
C ALA A 553 14.36 -41.64 4.41
N LEU A 554 13.41 -41.10 5.16
CA LEU A 554 13.33 -41.23 6.62
C LEU A 554 13.12 -42.68 7.07
N THR A 555 12.38 -43.47 6.30
CA THR A 555 12.20 -44.90 6.56
C THR A 555 13.50 -45.68 6.35
N THR A 556 14.26 -45.36 5.30
CA THR A 556 15.61 -45.93 5.07
C THR A 556 16.57 -45.54 6.19
N ALA A 557 16.58 -44.26 6.59
CA ALA A 557 17.36 -43.76 7.71
C ALA A 557 17.04 -44.46 9.04
N ASN A 558 15.76 -44.80 9.29
CA ASN A 558 15.36 -45.55 10.49
C ASN A 558 16.02 -46.93 10.57
N SER A 559 16.21 -47.57 9.41
CA SER A 559 16.78 -48.90 9.30
C SER A 559 18.31 -48.90 9.46
N ASN A 560 18.96 -47.75 9.27
CA ASN A 560 20.40 -47.60 9.48
C ASN A 560 20.70 -47.01 10.88
N PRO A 561 21.28 -47.79 11.81
CA PRO A 561 21.58 -47.32 13.18
C PRO A 561 22.63 -46.20 13.21
N ASN A 562 23.41 -46.03 12.14
CA ASN A 562 24.50 -45.06 12.07
C ASN A 562 24.08 -43.70 11.50
N THR A 563 22.84 -43.55 11.01
CA THR A 563 22.39 -42.33 10.32
C THR A 563 22.64 -41.04 11.09
N TYR A 564 22.51 -41.04 12.42
CA TYR A 564 22.70 -39.85 13.24
C TYR A 564 24.06 -39.81 13.97
N THR A 565 24.98 -40.72 13.66
CA THR A 565 26.33 -40.76 14.27
C THR A 565 27.44 -40.63 13.24
N GLN A 566 27.25 -41.15 12.04
CA GLN A 566 28.18 -41.05 10.92
C GLN A 566 27.76 -39.94 9.95
N VAL A 567 28.68 -39.04 9.63
CA VAL A 567 28.39 -37.87 8.77
C VAL A 567 27.95 -38.30 7.37
N THR A 568 28.59 -39.32 6.79
CA THR A 568 28.27 -39.83 5.45
C THR A 568 26.84 -40.36 5.35
N ASP A 569 26.39 -41.09 6.38
CA ASP A 569 25.04 -41.66 6.44
C ASP A 569 23.99 -40.56 6.68
N TYR A 570 24.29 -39.61 7.58
CA TYR A 570 23.43 -38.45 7.81
C TYR A 570 23.28 -37.63 6.53
N LYS A 571 24.39 -37.33 5.86
CA LYS A 571 24.42 -36.60 4.60
C LYS A 571 23.59 -37.29 3.53
N THR A 572 23.61 -38.62 3.46
CA THR A 572 22.77 -39.39 2.51
C THR A 572 21.28 -39.12 2.72
N LEU A 573 20.82 -39.05 3.97
CA LEU A 573 19.45 -38.64 4.30
C LEU A 573 19.18 -37.20 3.86
N ILE A 574 20.07 -36.26 4.21
CA ILE A 574 19.88 -34.84 3.90
C ILE A 574 19.90 -34.57 2.39
N ASP A 575 20.76 -35.25 1.63
CA ASP A 575 20.80 -35.18 0.16
C ASP A 575 19.50 -35.70 -0.45
N ALA A 576 18.96 -36.82 0.05
CA ALA A 576 17.68 -37.34 -0.41
C ALA A 576 16.54 -36.32 -0.15
N ILE A 577 16.52 -35.66 1.01
CA ILE A 577 15.52 -34.62 1.33
C ILE A 577 15.71 -33.36 0.46
N LYS A 578 16.96 -32.93 0.25
CA LYS A 578 17.31 -31.76 -0.58
C LYS A 578 16.78 -31.90 -2.00
N THR A 579 16.93 -33.07 -2.62
CA THR A 579 16.42 -33.31 -4.00
C THR A 579 14.90 -33.10 -4.13
N GLN A 580 14.16 -33.26 -3.03
CA GLN A 580 12.70 -33.07 -3.01
C GLN A 580 12.29 -31.63 -2.67
N SER A 581 13.24 -30.79 -2.21
CA SER A 581 12.99 -29.45 -1.68
C SER A 581 13.06 -28.33 -2.74
N GLY A 582 13.27 -28.68 -4.01
CA GLY A 582 13.38 -27.72 -5.11
C GLY A 582 14.75 -27.04 -5.20
N SER A 583 14.80 -25.85 -5.80
CA SER A 583 16.04 -25.08 -5.96
C SER A 583 16.38 -24.34 -4.66
N VAL A 584 17.27 -24.92 -3.87
CA VAL A 584 17.74 -24.36 -2.58
C VAL A 584 19.25 -24.14 -2.62
N ASN A 585 19.73 -23.09 -1.94
CA ASN A 585 21.16 -22.89 -1.75
C ASN A 585 21.73 -24.06 -0.93
N GLN A 586 22.75 -24.74 -1.45
CA GLN A 586 23.31 -25.94 -0.84
C GLN A 586 23.90 -25.68 0.55
N LYS A 587 24.66 -24.60 0.69
CA LYS A 587 25.33 -24.23 1.95
C LYS A 587 24.28 -23.98 3.04
N ASP A 588 23.29 -23.15 2.75
CA ASP A 588 22.26 -22.78 3.72
C ASP A 588 21.42 -24.00 4.10
N PHE A 589 21.13 -24.88 3.13
CA PHE A 589 20.41 -26.13 3.38
C PHE A 589 21.19 -27.07 4.31
N TYR A 590 22.48 -27.29 4.07
CA TYR A 590 23.30 -28.13 4.95
C TYR A 590 23.43 -27.52 6.36
N ASN A 591 23.69 -26.22 6.45
CA ASN A 591 23.79 -25.52 7.73
C ASN A 591 22.49 -25.61 8.54
N ALA A 592 21.32 -25.52 7.88
CA ALA A 592 20.02 -25.69 8.53
C ALA A 592 19.82 -27.08 9.17
N PHE A 593 20.52 -28.10 8.66
CA PHE A 593 20.52 -29.47 9.18
C PHE A 593 21.77 -29.83 10.00
N ASN A 594 22.57 -28.84 10.42
CA ASN A 594 23.79 -28.98 11.21
C ASN A 594 24.94 -29.75 10.53
N LEU A 595 25.05 -29.59 9.22
CA LEU A 595 26.22 -29.94 8.42
C LEU A 595 26.98 -28.66 8.04
N ASN A 596 28.29 -28.74 7.83
CA ASN A 596 29.07 -27.62 7.30
C ASN A 596 28.73 -27.32 5.84
N ASP A 597 29.28 -26.23 5.29
CA ASP A 597 28.92 -25.67 3.97
C ASP A 597 28.97 -26.68 2.80
N ASP A 598 29.85 -27.69 2.86
CA ASP A 598 29.99 -28.74 1.85
C ASP A 598 29.37 -30.09 2.26
N GLY A 599 28.90 -30.22 3.50
CA GLY A 599 28.32 -31.42 4.07
C GLY A 599 29.31 -32.49 4.51
N SER A 600 30.61 -32.20 4.53
CA SER A 600 31.67 -33.16 4.90
C SER A 600 31.78 -33.42 6.41
N ALA A 601 31.25 -32.53 7.26
CA ALA A 601 31.31 -32.65 8.73
C ALA A 601 30.06 -32.07 9.41
N PHE A 602 29.84 -32.45 10.67
CA PHE A 602 28.86 -31.77 11.53
C PHE A 602 29.37 -30.38 11.95
N THR A 603 28.44 -29.44 12.17
CA THR A 603 28.75 -28.15 12.79
C THR A 603 29.11 -28.31 14.27
N SER A 604 29.75 -27.29 14.88
CA SER A 604 30.14 -27.31 16.31
C SER A 604 28.96 -27.45 17.28
N SER A 605 27.77 -27.01 16.87
CA SER A 605 26.50 -27.19 17.59
C SER A 605 25.51 -27.93 16.70
N THR A 606 24.89 -29.01 17.20
CA THR A 606 24.04 -29.94 16.42
C THR A 606 22.59 -30.09 16.90
N PRO A 607 21.91 -29.05 17.43
CA PRO A 607 20.63 -29.22 18.12
C PRO A 607 19.50 -29.75 17.22
N ARG A 608 19.49 -29.41 15.93
CA ARG A 608 18.46 -29.88 14.97
C ARG A 608 18.66 -31.36 14.67
N LYS A 609 19.90 -31.75 14.38
CA LYS A 609 20.28 -33.15 14.15
C LYS A 609 19.98 -34.04 15.37
N ASP A 610 20.24 -33.53 16.57
CA ASP A 610 19.98 -34.27 17.82
C ASP A 610 18.47 -34.45 18.07
N GLU A 611 17.65 -33.41 17.83
CA GLU A 611 16.18 -33.54 17.94
C GLU A 611 15.60 -34.43 16.81
N MET A 612 16.15 -34.40 15.59
CA MET A 612 15.78 -35.35 14.53
C MET A 612 16.03 -36.80 14.96
N SER A 613 17.19 -37.07 15.56
CA SER A 613 17.56 -38.40 16.07
C SER A 613 16.59 -38.86 17.16
N LYS A 614 16.25 -37.96 18.09
CA LYS A 614 15.30 -38.24 19.17
C LYS A 614 13.89 -38.55 18.65
N GLN A 615 13.38 -37.75 17.71
CA GLN A 615 12.08 -38.01 17.07
C GLN A 615 12.10 -39.35 16.31
N GLN A 616 13.21 -39.67 15.63
CA GLN A 616 13.39 -40.96 14.97
C GLN A 616 13.33 -42.12 15.96
N GLN A 617 14.01 -42.00 17.09
CA GLN A 617 14.03 -43.02 18.14
C GLN A 617 12.62 -43.24 18.72
N HIS A 618 11.86 -42.16 18.95
CA HIS A 618 10.47 -42.24 19.39
C HIS A 618 9.55 -42.95 18.37
N ASN A 619 9.89 -42.86 17.08
CA ASN A 619 9.16 -43.48 15.98
C ASN A 619 9.54 -44.94 15.70
N LYS A 620 10.59 -45.49 16.33
CA LYS A 620 11.15 -46.82 15.98
C LYS A 620 10.10 -47.93 15.90
N ASN A 621 9.24 -48.05 16.91
CA ASN A 621 8.21 -49.08 16.97
C ASN A 621 7.08 -48.85 15.94
N LEU A 622 6.72 -47.59 15.68
CA LEU A 622 5.72 -47.23 14.68
C LEU A 622 6.22 -47.55 13.26
N TYR A 623 7.51 -47.35 12.97
CA TYR A 623 8.10 -47.72 11.69
C TYR A 623 8.09 -49.23 11.42
N ILE A 624 8.26 -50.07 12.46
CA ILE A 624 8.14 -51.54 12.32
C ILE A 624 6.74 -51.90 11.84
N GLU A 625 5.71 -51.32 12.46
CA GLU A 625 4.31 -51.56 12.07
C GLU A 625 3.95 -50.95 10.71
N TYR A 626 4.49 -49.77 10.40
CA TYR A 626 4.26 -49.08 9.13
C TYR A 626 4.82 -49.86 7.93
N ASN A 627 5.98 -50.50 8.11
CA ASN A 627 6.63 -51.31 7.08
C ASN A 627 6.05 -52.73 6.98
N ASN A 628 5.22 -53.16 7.92
CA ASN A 628 4.58 -54.48 7.88
C ASN A 628 3.51 -54.54 6.76
N PRO A 629 3.64 -55.42 5.76
CA PRO A 629 2.67 -55.55 4.67
C PRO A 629 1.25 -55.90 5.13
N ALA A 630 1.12 -56.60 6.26
CA ALA A 630 -0.19 -56.96 6.84
C ALA A 630 -1.01 -55.74 7.28
N ASN A 631 -0.34 -54.60 7.53
CA ASN A 631 -0.98 -53.36 7.99
C ASN A 631 -1.27 -52.38 6.85
N SER A 632 -1.36 -52.84 5.60
CA SER A 632 -1.51 -51.96 4.42
C SER A 632 -2.70 -50.97 4.51
N GLY A 633 -3.81 -51.34 5.19
CA GLY A 633 -4.94 -50.42 5.40
C GLY A 633 -4.76 -49.39 6.49
N ASN A 634 -3.81 -49.62 7.39
CA ASN A 634 -3.58 -48.79 8.56
C ASN A 634 -2.42 -47.82 8.35
N LYS A 635 -1.78 -47.86 7.17
CA LYS A 635 -0.62 -47.03 6.84
C LYS A 635 -0.88 -45.53 6.99
N LYS A 636 -2.07 -45.05 6.61
CA LYS A 636 -2.44 -43.63 6.78
C LYS A 636 -2.46 -43.21 8.25
N LEU A 637 -3.10 -43.99 9.12
CA LEU A 637 -3.12 -43.73 10.56
C LEU A 637 -1.69 -43.74 11.13
N LEU A 638 -0.91 -44.75 10.80
CA LEU A 638 0.48 -44.88 11.23
C LEU A 638 1.34 -43.71 10.73
N GLY A 639 1.14 -43.25 9.50
CA GLY A 639 1.82 -42.08 8.92
C GLY A 639 1.52 -40.79 9.69
N VAL A 640 0.24 -40.56 10.06
CA VAL A 640 -0.15 -39.44 10.93
C VAL A 640 0.54 -39.54 12.28
N LEU A 641 0.54 -40.73 12.90
CA LEU A 641 1.21 -40.93 14.19
C LEU A 641 2.72 -40.68 14.09
N LEU A 642 3.37 -41.10 13.00
CA LEU A 642 4.80 -40.86 12.73
C LEU A 642 5.13 -39.37 12.61
N SER A 643 4.23 -38.53 12.05
CA SER A 643 4.48 -37.11 11.85
C SER A 643 4.33 -36.24 13.12
N LEU A 644 3.69 -36.76 14.18
CA LEU A 644 3.51 -36.02 15.43
C LEU A 644 4.85 -35.72 16.12
N ASP A 645 4.93 -34.59 16.81
CA ASP A 645 6.08 -34.25 17.66
C ASP A 645 5.95 -34.89 19.05
N LYS A 646 6.81 -35.88 19.32
CA LYS A 646 6.69 -36.77 20.47
C LYS A 646 7.69 -36.41 21.54
N LEU A 647 7.21 -36.24 22.78
CA LEU A 647 8.08 -36.08 23.96
C LEU A 647 8.41 -37.41 24.65
N VAL A 648 7.71 -38.49 24.29
CA VAL A 648 7.85 -39.83 24.87
C VAL A 648 7.72 -40.90 23.78
N ILE A 649 8.30 -42.08 24.01
CA ILE A 649 8.18 -43.24 23.11
C ILE A 649 6.74 -43.81 23.18
N PHE A 650 6.15 -44.13 22.02
CA PHE A 650 4.82 -44.78 21.92
C PHE A 650 4.87 -46.25 22.38
N GLY A 651 4.12 -46.58 23.45
CA GLY A 651 4.12 -47.90 24.10
C GLY A 651 5.45 -48.17 24.81
N ILE A 652 5.52 -48.60 26.07
CA ILE A 652 4.89 -49.77 26.67
C ILE A 652 4.50 -49.39 28.12
N ARG A 653 3.22 -49.47 28.53
CA ARG A 653 2.93 -49.58 29.98
C ARG A 653 3.11 -51.04 30.40
N GLY A 654 4.34 -51.42 30.78
CA GLY A 654 4.55 -52.64 31.55
C GLY A 654 5.91 -53.36 31.59
N LYS A 655 6.93 -53.04 30.75
CA LYS A 655 8.31 -53.64 30.78
C LYS A 655 8.41 -55.19 30.69
N PRO A 656 9.64 -55.75 30.66
CA PRO A 656 10.50 -56.07 29.52
C PRO A 656 10.22 -57.46 28.86
N SER A 657 10.78 -57.67 27.66
CA SER A 657 11.11 -58.99 27.08
C SER A 657 9.98 -60.02 26.89
N THR A 658 9.01 -59.76 26.02
CA THR A 658 8.52 -60.77 25.04
C THR A 658 7.55 -60.15 24.02
N PRO A 659 7.65 -60.48 22.73
CA PRO A 659 6.74 -60.03 21.67
C PRO A 659 5.47 -60.89 21.63
N THR A 660 4.63 -60.83 22.66
CA THR A 660 3.31 -61.47 22.70
C THR A 660 2.49 -60.69 23.73
N SER A 661 1.41 -59.98 23.44
CA SER A 661 0.21 -60.50 22.78
C SER A 661 -0.77 -59.44 22.23
N SER A 662 -0.32 -58.24 21.84
CA SER A 662 -1.07 -57.39 20.89
C SER A 662 -0.15 -56.35 20.25
N PRO A 663 -0.01 -56.32 18.90
CA PRO A 663 0.71 -55.26 18.19
C PRO A 663 0.23 -53.87 18.63
N ILE A 664 1.14 -52.89 18.70
CA ILE A 664 0.79 -51.49 19.00
C ILE A 664 -0.35 -51.00 18.10
N THR A 665 -0.40 -51.50 16.86
CA THR A 665 -1.46 -51.29 15.88
C THR A 665 -2.84 -51.72 16.37
N ASN A 666 -3.00 -52.88 17.00
CA ASN A 666 -4.31 -53.34 17.48
C ASN A 666 -4.92 -52.38 18.51
N TYR A 667 -4.12 -51.87 19.45
CA TYR A 667 -4.58 -50.89 20.42
C TYR A 667 -5.11 -49.61 19.75
N PHE A 668 -4.40 -49.09 18.74
CA PHE A 668 -4.85 -47.90 18.00
C PHE A 668 -6.07 -48.18 17.13
N LEU A 669 -6.20 -49.38 16.57
CA LEU A 669 -7.27 -49.75 15.65
C LEU A 669 -8.58 -50.11 16.35
N GLU A 670 -8.51 -50.86 17.46
CA GLU A 670 -9.67 -51.20 18.29
C GLU A 670 -10.38 -49.91 18.74
N HIS A 671 -9.62 -48.98 19.32
CA HIS A 671 -10.18 -47.70 19.76
C HIS A 671 -10.64 -46.82 18.58
N LEU A 672 -10.07 -46.97 17.39
CA LEU A 672 -10.48 -46.21 16.20
C LEU A 672 -11.85 -46.67 15.71
N LYS A 673 -12.08 -47.98 15.64
CA LYS A 673 -13.37 -48.56 15.23
C LYS A 673 -14.48 -48.11 16.17
N ASP A 674 -14.23 -48.20 17.48
CA ASP A 674 -15.20 -47.89 18.52
C ASP A 674 -15.48 -46.39 18.72
N SER A 675 -14.71 -45.50 18.09
CA SER A 675 -14.84 -44.05 18.29
C SER A 675 -15.58 -43.37 17.15
N LYS A 676 -16.52 -42.48 17.49
CA LYS A 676 -17.31 -41.71 16.52
C LYS A 676 -16.64 -40.42 16.11
N THR A 677 -15.86 -39.81 17.01
CA THR A 677 -15.17 -38.54 16.78
C THR A 677 -13.68 -38.66 17.11
N VAL A 678 -12.89 -37.71 16.61
CA VAL A 678 -11.46 -37.61 16.91
C VAL A 678 -11.22 -37.39 18.41
N GLU A 679 -12.07 -36.58 19.04
CA GLU A 679 -11.99 -36.36 20.49
C GLU A 679 -12.27 -37.62 21.28
N GLU A 680 -13.32 -38.38 20.94
CA GLU A 680 -13.61 -39.66 21.61
C GLU A 680 -12.42 -40.63 21.44
N TYR A 681 -11.85 -40.68 20.24
CA TYR A 681 -10.68 -41.51 19.96
C TYR A 681 -9.49 -41.13 20.83
N THR A 682 -9.13 -39.84 20.86
CA THR A 682 -7.99 -39.37 21.64
C THR A 682 -8.25 -39.42 23.16
N ASP A 683 -9.50 -39.25 23.61
CA ASP A 683 -9.93 -39.45 25.00
C ASP A 683 -9.74 -40.89 25.45
N LYS A 684 -10.11 -41.86 24.61
CA LYS A 684 -9.91 -43.29 24.90
C LYS A 684 -8.42 -43.66 24.87
N LEU A 685 -7.66 -43.09 23.94
CA LEU A 685 -6.22 -43.38 23.82
C LEU A 685 -5.38 -42.80 24.95
N PHE A 686 -5.63 -41.55 25.35
CA PHE A 686 -4.75 -40.79 26.25
C PHE A 686 -5.43 -40.39 27.56
N GLY A 687 -6.73 -40.58 27.69
CA GLY A 687 -7.55 -40.05 28.77
C GLY A 687 -8.17 -38.69 28.43
N LYS A 688 -9.29 -38.37 29.09
CA LYS A 688 -10.01 -37.10 28.91
C LYS A 688 -9.17 -35.89 29.31
N ASN A 689 -8.48 -35.98 30.45
CA ASN A 689 -7.57 -34.95 30.96
C ASN A 689 -6.27 -35.62 31.44
N PRO A 690 -5.36 -36.01 30.52
CA PRO A 690 -4.11 -36.64 30.91
C PRO A 690 -3.35 -35.69 31.85
N THR A 691 -2.76 -36.21 32.93
CA THR A 691 -1.96 -35.41 33.87
C THR A 691 -0.49 -35.34 33.47
N ASP A 692 -0.02 -36.29 32.65
CA ASP A 692 1.32 -36.30 32.11
C ASP A 692 1.47 -35.25 30.99
N PRO A 693 2.42 -34.31 31.08
CA PRO A 693 2.60 -33.27 30.07
C PRO A 693 2.92 -33.80 28.66
N GLY A 694 3.63 -34.94 28.58
CA GLY A 694 3.94 -35.59 27.30
C GLY A 694 2.67 -36.13 26.62
N LEU A 695 1.80 -36.80 27.38
CA LEU A 695 0.51 -37.28 26.90
C LEU A 695 -0.48 -36.14 26.60
N GLN A 696 -0.46 -35.05 27.37
CA GLN A 696 -1.24 -33.85 27.07
C GLN A 696 -0.87 -33.27 25.72
N LYS A 697 0.43 -33.06 25.47
CA LYS A 697 0.92 -32.54 24.19
C LYS A 697 0.56 -33.48 23.05
N LEU A 698 0.78 -34.79 23.24
CA LEU A 698 0.49 -35.78 22.22
C LEU A 698 -1.00 -35.83 21.85
N LYS A 699 -1.88 -35.74 22.84
CA LYS A 699 -3.33 -35.62 22.60
C LYS A 699 -3.67 -34.39 21.76
N GLN A 700 -3.09 -33.23 22.08
CA GLN A 700 -3.32 -32.00 21.33
C GLN A 700 -2.77 -32.07 19.90
N ASP A 701 -1.59 -32.66 19.73
CA ASP A 701 -0.99 -32.90 18.41
C ASP A 701 -1.83 -33.90 17.58
N CYS A 702 -2.31 -34.99 18.20
CA CYS A 702 -3.24 -35.93 17.57
C CYS A 702 -4.52 -35.22 17.11
N LEU A 703 -5.15 -34.44 18.00
CA LEU A 703 -6.33 -33.65 17.63
C LEU A 703 -5.99 -32.74 16.44
N ARG A 704 -4.89 -32.00 16.47
CA ARG A 704 -4.51 -31.08 15.39
C ARG A 704 -4.32 -31.77 14.05
N GLU A 705 -3.65 -32.92 14.04
CA GLU A 705 -3.25 -33.60 12.80
C GLU A 705 -4.29 -34.57 12.27
N LEU A 706 -5.00 -35.25 13.14
CA LEU A 706 -6.11 -36.12 12.78
C LEU A 706 -7.38 -35.28 12.65
N THR A 707 -7.49 -34.54 11.54
CA THR A 707 -8.70 -33.75 11.27
C THR A 707 -9.92 -34.67 11.14
N PRO A 708 -11.15 -34.19 11.41
CA PRO A 708 -12.36 -35.00 11.24
C PRO A 708 -12.48 -35.62 9.84
N ALA A 709 -12.11 -34.86 8.80
CA ALA A 709 -12.10 -35.35 7.43
C ALA A 709 -11.11 -36.52 7.23
N LEU A 710 -9.86 -36.37 7.72
CA LEU A 710 -8.85 -37.42 7.62
C LEU A 710 -9.19 -38.64 8.48
N PHE A 711 -9.73 -38.41 9.67
CA PHE A 711 -10.22 -39.48 10.56
C PHE A 711 -11.28 -40.34 9.87
N ASN A 712 -12.28 -39.70 9.27
CA ASN A 712 -13.34 -40.39 8.54
C ASN A 712 -12.80 -41.07 7.29
N GLU A 713 -11.85 -40.46 6.56
CA GLU A 713 -11.18 -41.11 5.43
C GLU A 713 -10.46 -42.39 5.86
N ILE A 714 -9.69 -42.35 6.95
CA ILE A 714 -8.99 -43.53 7.49
C ILE A 714 -10.01 -44.62 7.87
N LYS A 715 -11.10 -44.26 8.57
CA LYS A 715 -12.15 -45.22 8.91
C LYS A 715 -12.80 -45.86 7.67
N ASN A 716 -13.07 -45.04 6.65
CA ASN A 716 -13.66 -45.52 5.38
C ASN A 716 -12.69 -46.41 4.60
N ASP A 717 -11.39 -46.12 4.60
CA ASP A 717 -10.38 -46.96 3.96
C ASP A 717 -10.23 -48.31 4.69
N ILE A 718 -10.27 -48.32 6.02
CA ILE A 718 -10.28 -49.56 6.83
C ILE A 718 -11.55 -50.38 6.52
N ARG A 719 -12.72 -49.73 6.52
CA ARG A 719 -13.99 -50.37 6.15
C ARG A 719 -13.94 -50.97 4.76
N LYS A 720 -13.34 -50.26 3.79
CA LYS A 720 -13.17 -50.78 2.42
C LYS A 720 -12.36 -52.08 2.41
N GLN A 721 -11.35 -52.20 3.27
CA GLN A 721 -10.60 -53.45 3.37
C GLN A 721 -11.42 -54.61 3.95
N GLU A 722 -12.24 -54.34 4.96
CA GLU A 722 -13.17 -55.33 5.53
C GLU A 722 -14.22 -55.77 4.48
N LEU A 723 -14.69 -54.84 3.65
CA LEU A 723 -15.58 -55.13 2.53
C LEU A 723 -14.88 -55.85 1.36
N LEU A 724 -13.55 -55.77 1.26
CA LEU A 724 -12.73 -56.50 0.28
C LEU A 724 -12.16 -57.82 0.84
N ASP A 725 -12.57 -58.24 2.03
CA ASP A 725 -12.17 -59.51 2.64
C ASP A 725 -12.61 -60.69 1.74
N THR A 726 -11.86 -61.79 1.78
CA THR A 726 -12.21 -63.02 1.05
C THR A 726 -13.31 -63.82 1.76
N ASN A 727 -13.53 -63.58 3.06
CA ASN A 727 -14.57 -64.22 3.86
C ASN A 727 -15.92 -63.47 3.77
N PRO A 728 -16.98 -64.08 3.20
CA PRO A 728 -18.30 -63.45 3.10
C PRO A 728 -18.90 -62.99 4.44
N ALA A 729 -18.60 -63.66 5.55
CA ALA A 729 -19.12 -63.28 6.86
C ALA A 729 -18.56 -61.93 7.35
N ASN A 730 -17.28 -61.67 7.09
CA ASN A 730 -16.63 -60.41 7.42
C ASN A 730 -17.20 -59.28 6.55
N VAL A 731 -17.38 -59.55 5.25
CA VAL A 731 -18.01 -58.61 4.31
C VAL A 731 -19.41 -58.21 4.79
N MET A 732 -20.27 -59.18 5.12
CA MET A 732 -21.65 -58.87 5.55
C MET A 732 -21.72 -58.19 6.93
N THR A 733 -20.76 -58.44 7.82
CA THR A 733 -20.65 -57.69 9.09
C THR A 733 -20.37 -56.21 8.80
N ALA A 734 -19.41 -55.92 7.91
CA ALA A 734 -19.10 -54.54 7.53
C ALA A 734 -20.25 -53.86 6.75
N VAL A 735 -21.02 -54.60 5.94
CA VAL A 735 -22.24 -54.09 5.28
C VAL A 735 -23.31 -53.71 6.31
N HIS A 736 -23.52 -54.55 7.32
CA HIS A 736 -24.47 -54.28 8.41
C HIS A 736 -24.06 -53.03 9.22
N ASP A 737 -22.78 -52.89 9.54
CA ASP A 737 -22.26 -51.72 10.26
C ASP A 737 -22.43 -50.43 9.43
N LEU A 738 -22.15 -50.50 8.13
CA LEU A 738 -22.38 -49.39 7.20
C LEU A 738 -23.86 -48.99 7.13
N ASN A 739 -24.77 -49.97 7.08
CA ASN A 739 -26.21 -49.71 7.07
C ASN A 739 -26.70 -49.10 8.41
N THR A 740 -26.11 -49.52 9.53
CA THR A 740 -26.41 -48.95 10.86
C THR A 740 -26.03 -47.47 10.92
N GLU A 741 -24.87 -47.09 10.38
CA GLU A 741 -24.45 -45.69 10.29
C GLU A 741 -25.31 -44.89 9.32
N PHE A 742 -25.71 -45.48 8.18
CA PHE A 742 -26.63 -44.85 7.24
C PHE A 742 -27.99 -44.51 7.87
N GLU A 743 -28.57 -45.41 8.66
CA GLU A 743 -29.82 -45.14 9.38
C GLU A 743 -29.65 -44.06 10.47
N ALA A 744 -28.47 -43.93 11.07
CA ALA A 744 -28.17 -42.83 11.99
C ALA A 744 -28.15 -41.47 11.26
N ILE A 745 -27.60 -41.41 10.04
CA ILE A 745 -27.64 -40.20 9.18
C ILE A 745 -29.09 -39.79 8.90
N LYS A 746 -29.94 -40.75 8.52
CA LYS A 746 -31.37 -40.47 8.22
C LYS A 746 -32.15 -39.92 9.41
N LYS A 747 -31.81 -40.34 10.64
CA LYS A 747 -32.40 -39.78 11.87
C LYS A 747 -32.05 -38.29 12.08
N ILE A 748 -30.95 -37.82 11.52
CA ILE A 748 -30.53 -36.40 11.56
C ILE A 748 -31.16 -35.63 10.38
N THR A 749 -31.14 -36.18 9.17
CA THR A 749 -31.61 -35.48 7.96
C THR A 749 -33.14 -35.39 7.90
N GLY A 750 -33.87 -36.37 8.44
CA GLY A 750 -35.34 -36.38 8.46
C GLY A 750 -35.98 -35.13 9.08
N PRO A 751 -35.63 -34.74 10.32
CA PRO A 751 -36.13 -33.50 10.94
C PRO A 751 -35.79 -32.23 10.15
N ILE A 752 -34.61 -32.18 9.52
CA ILE A 752 -34.19 -31.04 8.69
C ILE A 752 -35.08 -30.90 7.45
N ARG A 753 -35.31 -32.02 6.75
CA ARG A 753 -36.13 -32.09 5.53
C ARG A 753 -37.58 -31.69 5.79
N THR A 754 -38.17 -32.22 6.87
CA THR A 754 -39.55 -31.87 7.27
C THR A 754 -39.75 -30.41 7.66
N ASN A 755 -38.68 -29.70 8.05
CA ASN A 755 -38.73 -28.29 8.39
C ASN A 755 -38.43 -27.35 7.20
N ALA A 756 -37.90 -27.86 6.08
CA ALA A 756 -37.57 -27.04 4.91
C ALA A 756 -38.82 -26.34 4.33
N ASP A 757 -39.94 -27.04 4.20
CA ASP A 757 -41.20 -26.48 3.70
C ASP A 757 -41.71 -25.30 4.54
N LYS A 758 -41.43 -25.31 5.85
CA LYS A 758 -41.84 -24.25 6.76
C LYS A 758 -41.10 -22.94 6.49
N LEU A 759 -39.96 -22.97 5.80
CA LEU A 759 -39.15 -21.79 5.46
C LEU A 759 -39.42 -21.23 4.06
N LYS A 760 -40.19 -21.92 3.20
CA LYS A 760 -40.42 -21.50 1.81
C LYS A 760 -40.95 -20.06 1.69
N PHE A 761 -41.77 -19.64 2.65
CA PHE A 761 -42.35 -18.28 2.71
C PHE A 761 -41.30 -17.16 2.76
N ILE A 762 -40.06 -17.42 3.23
CA ILE A 762 -38.99 -16.41 3.25
C ILE A 762 -38.64 -15.95 1.83
N ASN A 763 -38.80 -16.81 0.82
CA ASN A 763 -38.59 -16.43 -0.58
C ASN A 763 -39.60 -15.36 -1.04
N ASP A 764 -40.80 -15.34 -0.45
CA ASP A 764 -41.90 -14.43 -0.80
C ASP A 764 -41.84 -13.09 -0.03
N ILE A 765 -40.77 -12.87 0.75
CA ILE A 765 -40.53 -11.60 1.42
C ILE A 765 -39.74 -10.69 0.46
N ASP A 766 -40.41 -9.65 -0.02
CA ASP A 766 -39.77 -8.55 -0.73
C ASP A 766 -39.27 -7.48 0.27
N PRO A 767 -37.95 -7.21 0.36
CA PRO A 767 -37.42 -6.18 1.24
C PRO A 767 -37.97 -4.78 0.97
N VAL A 768 -38.48 -4.49 -0.24
CA VAL A 768 -39.05 -3.17 -0.58
C VAL A 768 -40.21 -2.77 0.34
N HIS A 769 -40.96 -3.75 0.85
CA HIS A 769 -42.08 -3.50 1.77
C HIS A 769 -41.65 -2.91 3.13
N LEU A 770 -40.37 -3.01 3.51
CA LEU A 770 -39.83 -2.42 4.74
C LEU A 770 -39.71 -0.89 4.68
N TYR A 771 -39.81 -0.29 3.49
CA TYR A 771 -39.61 1.15 3.26
C TYR A 771 -40.91 1.96 3.13
N ASN A 772 -42.09 1.33 3.27
CA ASN A 772 -43.38 2.01 3.10
C ASN A 772 -43.60 3.09 4.20
N PRO A 773 -44.02 4.33 3.87
CA PRO A 773 -44.09 5.47 4.82
C PRO A 773 -45.11 5.26 5.94
N THR A 774 -46.17 4.49 5.67
CA THR A 774 -47.15 4.08 6.69
C THR A 774 -46.51 3.20 7.78
N PHE A 775 -45.31 2.66 7.53
CA PHE A 775 -44.51 1.84 8.42
C PHE A 775 -43.36 2.61 9.09
N GLN A 776 -42.87 3.75 8.58
CA GLN A 776 -41.65 4.39 9.11
C GLN A 776 -41.68 4.71 10.63
N GLY A 777 -42.85 5.01 11.20
CA GLY A 777 -43.00 5.22 12.66
C GLY A 777 -42.96 3.92 13.48
N THR A 778 -43.74 2.91 13.10
CA THR A 778 -43.88 1.65 13.84
C THR A 778 -42.79 0.62 13.49
N ALA A 779 -42.32 0.60 12.24
CA ALA A 779 -41.20 -0.22 11.79
C ALA A 779 -39.88 0.26 12.38
N ARG A 780 -39.66 1.57 12.58
CA ARG A 780 -38.44 2.03 13.27
C ARG A 780 -38.39 1.61 14.74
N SER A 781 -39.55 1.51 15.41
CA SER A 781 -39.65 1.01 16.78
C SER A 781 -39.60 -0.52 16.89
N LYS A 782 -40.09 -1.27 15.89
CA LYS A 782 -40.02 -2.75 15.85
C LYS A 782 -38.84 -3.33 15.05
N ALA A 783 -38.05 -2.51 14.34
CA ALA A 783 -36.98 -2.98 13.46
C ALA A 783 -35.88 -3.72 14.22
N ALA A 784 -35.57 -3.30 15.44
CA ALA A 784 -34.60 -4.01 16.29
C ALA A 784 -35.07 -5.44 16.61
N GLU A 785 -36.35 -5.59 16.98
CA GLU A 785 -36.98 -6.89 17.26
C GLU A 785 -37.04 -7.78 16.01
N MET A 786 -37.43 -7.20 14.86
CA MET A 786 -37.43 -7.92 13.57
C MET A 786 -36.03 -8.34 13.15
N LYS A 787 -35.04 -7.45 13.30
CA LYS A 787 -33.64 -7.72 13.00
C LYS A 787 -33.13 -8.89 13.83
N GLU A 788 -33.31 -8.85 15.14
CA GLU A 788 -32.90 -9.94 16.04
C GLU A 788 -33.54 -11.28 15.66
N ARG A 789 -34.83 -11.28 15.26
CA ARG A 789 -35.54 -12.49 14.83
C ARG A 789 -34.97 -13.08 13.53
N TYR A 790 -34.78 -12.26 12.50
CA TYR A 790 -34.20 -12.72 11.23
C TYR A 790 -32.74 -13.13 11.38
N GLU A 791 -31.97 -12.45 12.23
CA GLU A 791 -30.62 -12.87 12.61
C GLU A 791 -30.63 -14.21 13.35
N GLY A 792 -31.58 -14.42 14.26
CA GLY A 792 -31.80 -15.70 14.93
C GLY A 792 -32.11 -16.83 13.95
N LEU A 793 -33.04 -16.60 13.02
CA LEU A 793 -33.41 -17.60 12.01
C LEU A 793 -32.26 -17.87 11.02
N SER A 794 -31.49 -16.85 10.67
CA SER A 794 -30.29 -17.00 9.84
C SER A 794 -29.23 -17.85 10.53
N ARG A 795 -29.02 -17.67 11.84
CA ARG A 795 -28.15 -18.52 12.66
C ARG A 795 -28.64 -19.97 12.71
N ASP A 796 -29.93 -20.19 12.93
CA ASP A 796 -30.53 -21.52 12.92
C ASP A 796 -30.31 -22.22 11.56
N CYS A 797 -30.56 -21.52 10.44
CA CYS A 797 -30.24 -22.02 9.10
C CYS A 797 -28.74 -22.32 8.92
N GLY A 798 -27.86 -21.48 9.46
CA GLY A 798 -26.41 -21.70 9.44
C GLY A 798 -25.98 -23.00 10.13
N LEU A 799 -26.58 -23.33 11.27
CA LEU A 799 -26.35 -24.62 11.94
C LEU A 799 -26.85 -25.80 11.10
N VAL A 800 -28.02 -25.68 10.48
CA VAL A 800 -28.55 -26.71 9.57
C VAL A 800 -27.63 -26.91 8.36
N VAL A 801 -27.15 -25.83 7.75
CA VAL A 801 -26.20 -25.87 6.62
C VAL A 801 -24.93 -26.62 7.01
N ASP A 802 -24.35 -26.32 8.19
CA ASP A 802 -23.17 -27.03 8.69
C ASP A 802 -23.44 -28.53 8.87
N GLN A 803 -24.56 -28.88 9.49
CA GLN A 803 -24.94 -30.29 9.71
C GLN A 803 -25.11 -31.04 8.38
N LEU A 804 -25.81 -30.45 7.41
CA LEU A 804 -26.04 -31.05 6.10
C LEU A 804 -24.73 -31.25 5.34
N ARG A 805 -23.79 -30.29 5.39
CA ARG A 805 -22.44 -30.47 4.81
C ARG A 805 -21.72 -31.68 5.40
N ARG A 806 -21.79 -31.89 6.72
CA ARG A 806 -21.22 -33.10 7.35
C ARG A 806 -21.86 -34.38 6.82
N GLN A 807 -23.18 -34.38 6.61
CA GLN A 807 -23.88 -35.55 6.09
C GLN A 807 -23.51 -35.83 4.63
N VAL A 808 -23.35 -34.80 3.79
CA VAL A 808 -22.84 -34.95 2.41
C VAL A 808 -21.48 -35.65 2.42
N VAL A 809 -20.53 -35.14 3.22
CA VAL A 809 -19.18 -35.71 3.31
C VAL A 809 -19.21 -37.15 3.84
N ALA A 810 -20.04 -37.44 4.84
CA ALA A 810 -20.18 -38.79 5.39
C ALA A 810 -20.75 -39.78 4.36
N LEU A 811 -21.83 -39.41 3.66
CA LEU A 811 -22.47 -40.24 2.63
C LEU A 811 -21.53 -40.50 1.44
N GLU A 812 -20.77 -39.49 1.00
CA GLU A 812 -19.72 -39.66 -0.02
C GLU A 812 -18.62 -40.63 0.44
N GLY A 813 -18.17 -40.49 1.69
CA GLY A 813 -17.20 -41.39 2.30
C GLY A 813 -17.69 -42.84 2.37
N HIS A 814 -18.95 -43.04 2.77
CA HIS A 814 -19.62 -44.33 2.79
C HIS A 814 -19.66 -44.97 1.39
N LEU A 815 -20.07 -44.21 0.37
CA LEU A 815 -20.07 -44.68 -1.03
C LEU A 815 -18.68 -45.03 -1.55
N LYS A 816 -17.65 -44.26 -1.15
CA LYS A 816 -16.25 -44.54 -1.52
C LYS A 816 -15.72 -45.81 -0.84
N SER A 817 -16.16 -46.08 0.39
CA SER A 817 -15.78 -47.29 1.14
C SER A 817 -16.40 -48.56 0.56
N LEU A 818 -17.61 -48.46 0.00
CA LEU A 818 -18.35 -49.59 -0.56
C LEU A 818 -17.78 -49.98 -1.94
N PRO A 819 -17.19 -51.18 -2.11
CA PRO A 819 -16.65 -51.63 -3.40
C PRO A 819 -17.75 -51.80 -4.45
N LYS A 820 -17.40 -51.62 -5.73
CA LYS A 820 -18.30 -51.99 -6.83
C LYS A 820 -18.43 -53.51 -6.92
N ASP A 821 -19.50 -54.01 -7.52
CA ASP A 821 -19.78 -55.45 -7.63
C ASP A 821 -18.61 -56.27 -8.20
N SER A 822 -17.86 -55.70 -9.15
CA SER A 822 -16.68 -56.32 -9.77
C SER A 822 -15.41 -56.31 -8.91
N GLU A 823 -15.40 -55.58 -7.80
CA GLU A 823 -14.22 -55.35 -6.95
C GLU A 823 -14.19 -56.27 -5.71
N PHE A 824 -15.32 -56.89 -5.35
CA PHE A 824 -15.39 -57.82 -4.22
C PHE A 824 -14.52 -59.06 -4.46
N LYS A 825 -13.74 -59.45 -3.45
CA LYS A 825 -12.85 -60.63 -3.50
C LYS A 825 -13.48 -61.90 -2.92
N ALA A 826 -14.59 -61.78 -2.20
CA ALA A 826 -15.31 -62.91 -1.61
C ALA A 826 -16.04 -63.72 -2.69
N THR A 827 -15.64 -64.98 -2.89
CA THR A 827 -16.20 -65.87 -3.92
C THR A 827 -17.51 -66.59 -3.51
N GLY A 828 -18.04 -66.32 -2.32
CA GLY A 828 -19.16 -67.04 -1.71
C GLY A 828 -20.39 -66.20 -1.32
N LEU A 829 -20.54 -64.97 -1.83
CA LEU A 829 -21.73 -64.14 -1.57
C LEU A 829 -22.98 -64.70 -2.26
N THR A 830 -24.07 -64.88 -1.51
CA THR A 830 -25.37 -65.34 -2.05
C THR A 830 -26.01 -64.27 -2.92
N LEU A 831 -27.02 -64.65 -3.72
CA LEU A 831 -27.77 -63.68 -4.53
C LEU A 831 -28.46 -62.61 -3.67
N GLU A 832 -29.02 -63.02 -2.53
CA GLU A 832 -29.67 -62.12 -1.57
C GLU A 832 -28.69 -61.11 -0.98
N GLN A 833 -27.50 -61.55 -0.58
CA GLN A 833 -26.44 -60.67 -0.06
C GLN A 833 -25.97 -59.66 -1.12
N LYS A 834 -25.86 -60.07 -2.38
CA LYS A 834 -25.51 -59.16 -3.47
C LYS A 834 -26.59 -58.10 -3.71
N GLU A 835 -27.86 -58.48 -3.68
CA GLU A 835 -28.97 -57.53 -3.78
C GLU A 835 -29.05 -56.59 -2.56
N GLU A 836 -28.72 -57.07 -1.36
CA GLU A 836 -28.63 -56.22 -0.16
C GLU A 836 -27.56 -55.13 -0.30
N ILE A 837 -26.35 -55.51 -0.74
CA ILE A 837 -25.24 -54.56 -0.99
C ILE A 837 -25.64 -53.53 -2.06
N LYS A 838 -26.25 -53.99 -3.14
CA LYS A 838 -26.71 -53.14 -4.24
C LYS A 838 -27.78 -52.16 -3.76
N LYS A 839 -28.75 -52.64 -2.98
CA LYS A 839 -29.78 -51.80 -2.36
C LYS A 839 -29.18 -50.73 -1.47
N LEU A 840 -28.22 -51.09 -0.60
CA LEU A 840 -27.53 -50.13 0.27
C LEU A 840 -26.81 -49.03 -0.55
N ARG A 841 -26.15 -49.38 -1.66
CA ARG A 841 -25.54 -48.40 -2.57
C ARG A 841 -26.59 -47.43 -3.13
N THR A 842 -27.70 -47.95 -3.65
CA THR A 842 -28.78 -47.12 -4.20
C THR A 842 -29.41 -46.22 -3.13
N ASP A 843 -29.65 -46.74 -1.93
CA ASP A 843 -30.21 -45.98 -0.81
C ASP A 843 -29.26 -44.83 -0.37
N LEU A 844 -27.94 -45.09 -0.33
CA LEU A 844 -26.91 -44.08 -0.07
C LEU A 844 -26.87 -42.97 -1.14
N GLU A 845 -26.91 -43.34 -2.42
CA GLU A 845 -26.92 -42.39 -3.54
C GLU A 845 -28.17 -41.50 -3.53
N ALA A 846 -29.34 -42.09 -3.24
CA ALA A 846 -30.61 -41.37 -3.15
C ALA A 846 -30.61 -40.36 -1.98
N GLU A 847 -30.16 -40.77 -0.79
CA GLU A 847 -30.10 -39.87 0.36
C GLU A 847 -29.05 -38.76 0.16
N LEU A 848 -27.90 -39.05 -0.46
CA LEU A 848 -26.89 -38.03 -0.80
C LEU A 848 -27.49 -36.95 -1.71
N SER A 849 -28.25 -37.36 -2.73
CA SER A 849 -28.96 -36.43 -3.62
C SER A 849 -29.98 -35.58 -2.85
N ALA A 850 -30.77 -36.19 -1.96
CA ALA A 850 -31.75 -35.49 -1.15
C ALA A 850 -31.12 -34.46 -0.19
N VAL A 851 -30.05 -34.84 0.50
CA VAL A 851 -29.30 -33.95 1.42
C VAL A 851 -28.68 -32.77 0.68
N ARG A 852 -28.17 -32.97 -0.54
CA ARG A 852 -27.65 -31.86 -1.38
C ARG A 852 -28.74 -30.85 -1.74
N ASN A 853 -29.94 -31.33 -2.11
CA ASN A 853 -31.08 -30.45 -2.38
C ASN A 853 -31.50 -29.67 -1.13
N ASP A 854 -31.53 -30.33 0.04
CA ASP A 854 -31.80 -29.66 1.31
C ASP A 854 -30.74 -28.59 1.61
N LEU A 855 -29.46 -28.89 1.38
CA LEU A 855 -28.34 -27.96 1.60
C LEU A 855 -28.47 -26.69 0.74
N ASP A 856 -28.75 -26.85 -0.56
CA ASP A 856 -28.94 -25.71 -1.48
C ASP A 856 -30.13 -24.85 -1.08
N PHE A 857 -31.23 -25.48 -0.65
CA PHE A 857 -32.39 -24.77 -0.12
C PHE A 857 -32.03 -23.92 1.10
N TYR A 858 -31.42 -24.51 2.13
CA TYR A 858 -31.09 -23.78 3.36
C TYR A 858 -30.02 -22.68 3.13
N LYS A 859 -29.03 -22.90 2.25
CA LYS A 859 -28.08 -21.86 1.83
C LYS A 859 -28.81 -20.66 1.20
N LYS A 860 -29.76 -20.92 0.29
CA LYS A 860 -30.56 -19.88 -0.36
C LYS A 860 -31.38 -19.08 0.65
N ILE A 861 -32.04 -19.77 1.58
CA ILE A 861 -32.82 -19.11 2.64
C ILE A 861 -31.92 -18.26 3.55
N GLN A 862 -30.77 -18.78 3.96
CA GLN A 862 -29.80 -18.04 4.77
C GLN A 862 -29.34 -16.76 4.06
N GLY A 863 -28.97 -16.84 2.77
CA GLY A 863 -28.59 -15.66 1.98
C GLY A 863 -29.72 -14.63 1.86
N LYS A 864 -30.96 -15.08 1.67
CA LYS A 864 -32.14 -14.19 1.65
C LYS A 864 -32.37 -13.50 2.99
N LEU A 865 -32.23 -14.22 4.12
CA LEU A 865 -32.34 -13.66 5.46
C LEU A 865 -31.28 -12.60 5.73
N GLU A 866 -30.03 -12.83 5.30
CA GLU A 866 -28.96 -11.85 5.43
C GLU A 866 -29.25 -10.56 4.65
N THR A 867 -29.81 -10.68 3.44
CA THR A 867 -30.28 -9.51 2.68
C THR A 867 -31.40 -8.79 3.43
N ILE A 868 -32.41 -9.50 3.94
CA ILE A 868 -33.50 -8.91 4.72
C ILE A 868 -32.97 -8.16 5.95
N VAL A 869 -32.02 -8.73 6.68
CA VAL A 869 -31.39 -8.09 7.86
C VAL A 869 -30.70 -6.78 7.49
N LYS A 870 -29.97 -6.73 6.36
CA LYS A 870 -29.33 -5.50 5.87
C LYS A 870 -30.37 -4.42 5.53
N GLU A 871 -31.44 -4.81 4.85
CA GLU A 871 -32.50 -3.89 4.43
C GLU A 871 -33.30 -3.36 5.65
N VAL A 872 -33.52 -4.19 6.68
CA VAL A 872 -34.07 -3.73 7.97
C VAL A 872 -33.18 -2.68 8.63
N ASP A 873 -31.85 -2.84 8.56
CA ASP A 873 -30.89 -1.87 9.13
C ASP A 873 -30.89 -0.53 8.36
N VAL A 874 -31.04 -0.57 7.04
CA VAL A 874 -31.21 0.62 6.19
C VAL A 874 -32.54 1.32 6.49
N ALA A 875 -33.63 0.56 6.59
CA ALA A 875 -34.96 1.06 6.91
C ALA A 875 -35.00 1.73 8.30
N ALA A 876 -34.42 1.08 9.33
CA ALA A 876 -34.35 1.61 10.69
C ALA A 876 -33.61 2.95 10.79
N LYS A 877 -32.64 3.19 9.91
CA LYS A 877 -31.84 4.42 9.85
C LYS A 877 -32.54 5.57 9.10
N GLY A 878 -33.72 5.34 8.49
CA GLY A 878 -34.50 6.37 7.81
C GLY A 878 -33.80 6.98 6.59
N LYS A 879 -32.96 6.19 5.91
CA LYS A 879 -32.09 6.67 4.82
C LYS A 879 -32.75 6.73 3.44
N MET A 880 -34.06 6.47 3.33
CA MET A 880 -34.77 6.34 2.04
C MET A 880 -35.96 7.31 1.96
N HIS A 881 -36.24 7.85 0.76
CA HIS A 881 -37.39 8.73 0.48
C HIS A 881 -38.08 8.38 -0.84
N TYR A 882 -39.36 8.75 -0.97
CA TYR A 882 -40.12 8.61 -2.21
C TYR A 882 -39.89 9.83 -3.11
N TYR A 883 -39.70 9.59 -4.40
CA TYR A 883 -39.65 10.62 -5.43
C TYR A 883 -40.45 10.20 -6.67
N TYR A 884 -40.89 11.19 -7.44
CA TYR A 884 -41.68 10.97 -8.65
C TYR A 884 -40.79 10.64 -9.85
N ASN A 885 -41.20 9.66 -10.65
CA ASN A 885 -40.52 9.25 -11.87
C ASN A 885 -41.56 9.00 -12.98
N SER A 886 -41.32 9.46 -14.20
CA SER A 886 -42.18 9.12 -15.33
C SER A 886 -41.43 9.25 -16.63
N GLU A 887 -42.05 8.83 -17.73
CA GLU A 887 -41.55 9.19 -19.06
C GLU A 887 -41.32 10.71 -19.16
N GLY A 888 -40.18 11.09 -19.76
CA GLY A 888 -39.72 12.48 -19.86
C GLY A 888 -39.00 13.04 -18.63
N ILE A 889 -38.95 12.33 -17.48
CA ILE A 889 -38.23 12.80 -16.29
C ILE A 889 -36.85 12.16 -16.21
N LYS A 890 -35.80 12.99 -16.11
CA LYS A 890 -34.42 12.56 -15.86
C LYS A 890 -33.91 13.15 -14.55
N ARG A 891 -33.64 12.29 -13.57
CA ARG A 891 -33.08 12.64 -12.26
C ARG A 891 -31.58 12.35 -12.25
N HIS A 892 -30.76 13.37 -12.06
CA HIS A 892 -29.30 13.22 -11.99
C HIS A 892 -28.87 12.72 -10.59
N PRO A 893 -27.70 12.07 -10.46
CA PRO A 893 -27.12 11.76 -9.16
C PRO A 893 -27.00 13.02 -8.28
N PRO A 894 -27.04 12.90 -6.94
CA PRO A 894 -26.81 14.03 -6.04
C PRO A 894 -25.47 14.73 -6.34
N VAL A 895 -25.50 16.06 -6.46
CA VAL A 895 -24.34 16.90 -6.75
C VAL A 895 -24.26 18.06 -5.76
N SER A 896 -23.07 18.62 -5.58
CA SER A 896 -22.92 19.91 -4.89
C SER A 896 -23.54 21.03 -5.73
N ARG A 897 -24.00 22.09 -5.07
CA ARG A 897 -24.76 23.19 -5.71
C ARG A 897 -23.97 23.96 -6.77
N ASP A 898 -22.65 23.94 -6.70
CA ASP A 898 -21.68 24.49 -7.65
C ASP A 898 -21.40 23.58 -8.86
N GLN A 899 -21.85 22.33 -8.82
CA GLN A 899 -21.59 21.29 -9.83
C GLN A 899 -22.83 20.91 -10.63
N ILE A 900 -23.81 21.80 -10.74
CA ILE A 900 -25.03 21.54 -11.53
C ILE A 900 -24.63 21.35 -13.00
N PRO A 901 -24.95 20.20 -13.63
CA PRO A 901 -24.62 19.95 -15.03
C PRO A 901 -25.21 21.04 -15.94
N PRO A 902 -24.55 21.43 -17.05
CA PRO A 902 -25.14 22.39 -17.98
C PRO A 902 -26.46 21.87 -18.59
N LEU A 903 -27.39 22.78 -18.91
CA LEU A 903 -28.59 22.44 -19.68
C LEU A 903 -28.17 21.99 -21.09
N PRO A 904 -28.79 20.96 -21.68
CA PRO A 904 -28.48 20.55 -23.06
C PRO A 904 -28.88 21.66 -24.05
N ASN A 905 -27.92 22.44 -24.54
CA ASN A 905 -28.15 23.43 -25.61
C ASN A 905 -28.05 22.77 -26.98
N VAL A 906 -29.11 22.15 -27.54
CA VAL A 906 -29.47 22.08 -28.99
C VAL A 906 -30.82 21.32 -29.13
N PRO A 907 -31.81 21.78 -29.92
CA PRO A 907 -32.88 20.90 -30.41
C PRO A 907 -32.29 19.88 -31.40
N ASN A 908 -31.82 18.73 -30.92
CA ASN A 908 -31.18 17.71 -31.74
C ASN A 908 -32.09 16.45 -31.88
N PRO A 909 -32.57 16.10 -33.09
CA PRO A 909 -33.43 14.94 -33.33
C PRO A 909 -32.76 13.56 -33.11
N SER A 910 -31.53 13.51 -32.60
CA SER A 910 -30.70 12.30 -32.57
C SER A 910 -30.18 11.89 -31.19
N LEU A 911 -30.89 12.24 -30.11
CA LEU A 911 -30.73 11.59 -28.81
C LEU A 911 -31.70 10.39 -28.71
N ARG A 912 -31.25 9.26 -29.28
CA ARG A 912 -31.76 7.95 -28.86
C ARG A 912 -31.43 7.78 -27.38
N SER A 913 -32.48 7.55 -26.59
CA SER A 913 -32.53 7.22 -25.17
C SER A 913 -31.30 6.42 -24.72
N SER A 914 -30.27 7.13 -24.27
CA SER A 914 -29.08 6.52 -23.69
C SER A 914 -29.08 6.84 -22.20
N GLY A 915 -29.23 5.79 -21.40
CA GLY A 915 -28.87 5.81 -19.98
C GLY A 915 -29.93 6.35 -19.02
N THR A 916 -31.12 5.76 -19.01
CA THR A 916 -31.81 5.56 -17.73
C THR A 916 -32.34 4.14 -17.74
N THR A 917 -31.81 3.30 -16.84
CA THR A 917 -32.39 2.00 -16.53
C THR A 917 -33.82 2.26 -16.09
N ALA A 918 -34.79 2.04 -16.97
CA ALA A 918 -36.16 1.85 -16.53
C ALA A 918 -36.08 0.63 -15.61
N ILE A 919 -36.21 0.85 -14.31
CA ILE A 919 -36.38 -0.24 -13.35
C ILE A 919 -37.78 -0.79 -13.68
N THR A 920 -37.81 -1.79 -14.56
CA THR A 920 -38.99 -2.58 -14.82
C THR A 920 -39.24 -3.41 -13.58
N GLY A 921 -40.40 -3.20 -12.94
CA GLY A 921 -40.92 -4.20 -12.02
C GLY A 921 -41.09 -5.54 -12.76
N SER A 922 -41.35 -6.61 -12.01
CA SER A 922 -41.52 -7.99 -12.48
C SER A 922 -42.62 -8.19 -13.56
N THR A 923 -43.32 -7.12 -13.96
CA THR A 923 -44.38 -7.09 -14.98
C THR A 923 -44.05 -6.22 -16.21
N GLY A 924 -42.89 -5.56 -16.28
CA GLY A 924 -42.48 -4.76 -17.45
C GLY A 924 -43.12 -3.37 -17.58
N LYS A 925 -43.82 -2.87 -16.56
CA LYS A 925 -44.34 -1.48 -16.49
C LYS A 925 -43.32 -0.56 -15.81
N ILE A 926 -43.22 0.70 -16.27
CA ILE A 926 -42.46 1.76 -15.57
C ILE A 926 -43.15 1.98 -14.22
N GLN A 927 -42.40 1.95 -13.13
CA GLN A 927 -42.93 2.32 -11.81
C GLN A 927 -42.80 3.83 -11.65
N GLU A 928 -43.93 4.53 -11.50
CA GLU A 928 -43.99 5.98 -11.54
C GLU A 928 -43.52 6.66 -10.24
N PHE A 929 -43.26 5.89 -9.18
CA PHE A 929 -42.71 6.36 -7.93
C PHE A 929 -41.67 5.37 -7.43
N LEU A 930 -40.51 5.89 -7.06
CA LEU A 930 -39.37 5.06 -6.65
C LEU A 930 -38.92 5.46 -5.25
N VAL A 931 -38.37 4.48 -4.53
CA VAL A 931 -37.73 4.69 -3.23
C VAL A 931 -36.22 4.81 -3.49
N GLY A 932 -35.63 5.95 -3.14
CA GLY A 932 -34.21 6.21 -3.30
C GLY A 932 -33.54 6.70 -2.03
N GLU A 933 -32.21 6.61 -2.00
CA GLU A 933 -31.43 7.15 -0.89
C GLU A 933 -31.74 8.64 -0.66
N LYS A 934 -31.82 9.03 0.61
CA LYS A 934 -31.96 10.42 1.01
C LYS A 934 -30.77 11.21 0.46
N ILE A 935 -31.05 12.38 -0.10
CA ILE A 935 -30.03 13.31 -0.60
C ILE A 935 -29.01 13.58 0.53
N PRO A 936 -27.70 13.30 0.35
CA PRO A 936 -26.68 13.55 1.35
C PRO A 936 -26.64 15.01 1.81
N GLU A 937 -26.15 15.25 3.02
CA GLU A 937 -26.02 16.60 3.56
C GLU A 937 -25.11 17.45 2.66
N GLY A 938 -25.54 18.67 2.33
CA GLY A 938 -24.82 19.60 1.45
C GLY A 938 -24.96 19.35 -0.06
N GLN A 939 -25.70 18.31 -0.48
CA GLN A 939 -25.96 18.01 -1.89
C GLN A 939 -27.41 18.30 -2.30
N ILE A 940 -27.64 18.46 -3.60
CA ILE A 940 -28.95 18.63 -4.23
C ILE A 940 -29.13 17.61 -5.35
N VAL A 941 -30.38 17.36 -5.73
CA VAL A 941 -30.70 16.58 -6.92
C VAL A 941 -31.23 17.50 -8.02
N VAL A 942 -30.75 17.31 -9.25
CA VAL A 942 -31.21 18.04 -10.44
C VAL A 942 -32.21 17.16 -11.21
N VAL A 943 -33.33 17.73 -11.61
CA VAL A 943 -34.40 17.05 -12.35
C VAL A 943 -34.72 17.79 -13.64
N ASP A 944 -34.56 17.09 -14.76
CA ASP A 944 -34.96 17.55 -16.09
C ASP A 944 -36.32 16.92 -16.45
N VAL A 945 -37.25 17.74 -16.93
CA VAL A 945 -38.55 17.27 -17.45
C VAL A 945 -38.63 17.66 -18.92
N SER A 946 -38.64 16.67 -19.81
CA SER A 946 -38.82 16.86 -21.24
C SER A 946 -40.25 16.53 -21.70
N HIS A 947 -40.73 17.32 -22.66
CA HIS A 947 -42.00 17.09 -23.35
C HIS A 947 -41.78 17.17 -24.86
N LYS A 948 -42.20 16.13 -25.59
CA LYS A 948 -42.09 16.04 -27.04
C LYS A 948 -43.45 16.28 -27.66
N THR A 949 -43.55 17.29 -28.51
CA THR A 949 -44.77 17.55 -29.28
C THR A 949 -44.53 17.31 -30.76
N ALA A 950 -45.41 16.55 -31.40
CA ALA A 950 -45.42 16.36 -32.85
C ALA A 950 -46.42 17.34 -33.48
N PRO A 951 -45.98 18.43 -34.14
CA PRO A 951 -46.91 19.35 -34.78
C PRO A 951 -47.61 18.70 -35.99
N LYS A 952 -48.83 19.16 -36.32
CA LYS A 952 -49.62 18.66 -37.48
C LYS A 952 -48.90 18.84 -38.83
N SER A 953 -47.95 19.76 -38.93
CA SER A 953 -46.88 19.74 -39.93
C SER A 953 -45.59 20.33 -39.35
N GLY A 954 -44.44 19.71 -39.62
CA GLY A 954 -43.11 20.10 -39.10
C GLY A 954 -42.42 19.01 -38.29
N ALA A 955 -41.13 19.23 -37.96
CA ALA A 955 -40.35 18.32 -37.13
C ALA A 955 -40.83 18.37 -35.66
N PRO A 956 -40.78 17.24 -34.92
CA PRO A 956 -41.15 17.22 -33.51
C PRO A 956 -40.27 18.17 -32.70
N VAL A 957 -40.89 18.94 -31.82
CA VAL A 957 -40.22 19.89 -30.92
C VAL A 957 -40.14 19.25 -29.54
N GLU A 958 -38.92 19.12 -29.01
CA GLU A 958 -38.69 18.73 -27.61
C GLU A 958 -38.42 19.99 -26.78
N THR A 959 -39.20 20.16 -25.72
CA THR A 959 -39.02 21.23 -24.73
C THR A 959 -38.49 20.61 -23.44
N ILE A 960 -37.55 21.27 -22.77
CA ILE A 960 -36.93 20.78 -21.53
C ILE A 960 -37.07 21.88 -20.48
N GLY A 961 -37.68 21.55 -19.34
CA GLY A 961 -37.61 22.35 -18.11
C GLY A 961 -36.72 21.69 -17.07
N ARG A 962 -36.22 22.45 -16.10
CA ARG A 962 -35.35 21.97 -15.02
C ARG A 962 -35.72 22.55 -13.67
N TYR A 963 -35.75 21.70 -12.65
CA TYR A 963 -35.79 22.11 -11.23
C TYR A 963 -34.77 21.33 -10.39
N THR A 964 -34.53 21.79 -9.18
CA THR A 964 -33.68 21.10 -8.18
C THR A 964 -34.48 20.77 -6.93
N GLN A 965 -34.05 19.72 -6.23
CA GLN A 965 -34.57 19.29 -4.93
C GLN A 965 -33.45 19.28 -3.89
N ASP A 966 -33.72 19.87 -2.73
CA ASP A 966 -32.85 19.92 -1.56
C ASP A 966 -33.63 19.51 -0.31
N ASN A 967 -33.22 18.43 0.35
CA ASN A 967 -33.89 17.89 1.54
C ASN A 967 -33.18 18.27 2.85
N ASN A 968 -32.20 19.18 2.80
CA ASN A 968 -31.38 19.65 3.93
C ASN A 968 -31.77 21.04 4.43
N VAL A 969 -33.01 21.47 4.18
CA VAL A 969 -33.53 22.74 4.69
C VAL A 969 -33.69 22.64 6.21
N PRO A 970 -33.25 23.64 7.01
CA PRO A 970 -33.41 23.60 8.47
C PRO A 970 -34.84 23.27 8.89
N ASP A 971 -35.00 22.31 9.80
CA ASP A 971 -36.30 21.89 10.34
C ASP A 971 -37.11 23.12 10.77
N GLN A 972 -38.33 23.25 10.25
CA GLN A 972 -39.22 24.28 10.75
C GLN A 972 -39.78 23.87 12.12
N VAL A 973 -39.58 24.76 13.09
CA VAL A 973 -40.17 24.65 14.42
C VAL A 973 -41.52 25.36 14.39
N THR A 974 -42.62 24.61 14.48
CA THR A 974 -43.93 25.20 14.76
C THR A 974 -44.33 24.93 16.22
N SER A 975 -44.79 25.99 16.89
CA SER A 975 -45.31 25.95 18.26
C SER A 975 -46.79 26.37 18.24
N LYS A 976 -47.69 25.45 18.58
CA LYS A 976 -49.08 25.74 18.96
C LYS A 976 -49.43 24.87 20.17
N LYS A 977 -49.98 25.48 21.23
CA LYS A 977 -50.40 24.82 22.49
C LYS A 977 -49.30 24.04 23.23
N GLY A 978 -48.05 24.52 23.20
CA GLY A 978 -46.97 23.94 24.01
C GLY A 978 -46.34 22.65 23.47
N GLU A 979 -46.79 22.13 22.33
CA GLU A 979 -46.08 21.07 21.60
C GLU A 979 -45.20 21.67 20.50
N ILE A 980 -43.91 21.35 20.56
CA ILE A 980 -42.93 21.66 19.51
C ILE A 980 -43.00 20.55 18.47
N SER A 981 -43.48 20.84 17.27
CA SER A 981 -43.42 19.90 16.14
C SER A 981 -42.31 20.33 15.17
N LYS A 982 -41.32 19.45 14.96
CA LYS A 982 -40.32 19.57 13.88
C LYS A 982 -40.88 18.87 12.65
N VAL A 983 -40.95 19.56 11.52
CA VAL A 983 -41.36 18.96 10.25
C VAL A 983 -40.17 19.02 9.29
N PRO A 984 -39.66 17.87 8.81
CA PRO A 984 -38.67 17.85 7.74
C PRO A 984 -39.24 18.57 6.51
N GLY A 985 -38.51 19.52 5.95
CA GLY A 985 -38.92 20.27 4.77
C GLY A 985 -37.99 20.03 3.58
N SER A 986 -38.55 19.80 2.41
CA SER A 986 -37.82 19.77 1.13
C SER A 986 -37.99 21.11 0.41
N LYS A 987 -36.91 21.68 -0.12
CA LYS A 987 -36.94 22.85 -1.01
C LYS A 987 -36.88 22.37 -2.46
N PHE A 988 -37.79 22.87 -3.28
CA PHE A 988 -37.75 22.70 -4.73
C PHE A 988 -37.55 24.06 -5.40
N GLU A 989 -36.68 24.14 -6.41
CA GLU A 989 -36.30 25.41 -7.05
C GLU A 989 -36.25 25.23 -8.57
N ILE A 990 -37.08 26.00 -9.28
CA ILE A 990 -37.11 26.04 -10.75
C ILE A 990 -35.87 26.79 -11.23
N LEU A 991 -35.04 26.13 -12.05
CA LEU A 991 -33.88 26.76 -12.68
C LEU A 991 -34.19 27.20 -14.12
N GLN A 992 -35.03 26.44 -14.81
CA GLN A 992 -35.45 26.74 -16.19
C GLN A 992 -36.90 26.30 -16.37
N PHE A 993 -37.81 27.25 -16.54
CA PHE A 993 -39.19 26.96 -16.94
C PHE A 993 -39.26 26.73 -18.46
N PRO A 994 -40.18 25.89 -18.99
CA PRO A 994 -40.27 25.65 -20.43
C PRO A 994 -40.52 26.93 -21.25
N THR A 995 -39.65 27.19 -22.23
CA THR A 995 -39.71 28.35 -23.15
C THR A 995 -39.58 27.90 -24.60
N GLN A 996 -40.19 28.64 -25.53
CA GLN A 996 -40.09 28.39 -26.98
C GLN A 996 -39.12 29.38 -27.63
N VAL A 997 -38.25 28.90 -28.52
CA VAL A 997 -37.30 29.73 -29.29
C VAL A 997 -37.43 29.37 -30.78
N PRO A 998 -37.75 30.31 -31.69
CA PRO A 998 -38.13 31.71 -31.43
C PRO A 998 -39.53 31.83 -30.76
N PRO A 999 -39.89 32.99 -30.20
CA PRO A 999 -41.20 33.20 -29.58
C PRO A 999 -42.35 32.88 -30.56
N PRO A 1000 -43.45 32.27 -30.10
CA PRO A 1000 -44.57 31.95 -30.97
C PRO A 1000 -45.21 33.20 -31.57
N THR A 1001 -45.70 33.11 -32.80
CA THR A 1001 -46.40 34.20 -33.50
C THR A 1001 -47.85 34.37 -33.03
N SER A 1002 -48.39 33.46 -32.22
CA SER A 1002 -49.70 33.54 -31.58
C SER A 1002 -49.68 32.95 -30.15
N PRO A 1003 -50.41 33.51 -29.17
CA PRO A 1003 -50.46 33.00 -27.79
C PRO A 1003 -51.09 31.60 -27.60
N SER A 1004 -51.53 30.93 -28.68
CA SER A 1004 -52.33 29.70 -28.67
C SER A 1004 -51.62 28.48 -29.27
N ASP A 1005 -50.30 28.43 -29.31
CA ASP A 1005 -49.58 27.23 -29.78
C ASP A 1005 -49.66 26.13 -28.70
N ASP A 1006 -50.56 25.16 -28.90
CA ASP A 1006 -50.80 23.97 -28.05
C ASP A 1006 -49.50 23.31 -27.49
N PRO A 1007 -48.38 23.17 -28.24
CA PRO A 1007 -47.17 22.47 -27.76
C PRO A 1007 -46.46 23.08 -26.53
N LEU A 1008 -46.32 24.41 -26.45
CA LEU A 1008 -45.64 25.05 -25.32
C LEU A 1008 -46.50 25.00 -24.06
N VAL A 1009 -47.81 25.14 -24.24
CA VAL A 1009 -48.80 25.02 -23.16
C VAL A 1009 -48.78 23.61 -22.57
N GLU A 1010 -48.77 22.57 -23.41
CA GLU A 1010 -48.60 21.18 -22.98
C GLU A 1010 -47.32 20.97 -22.15
N ALA A 1011 -46.19 21.52 -22.62
CA ALA A 1011 -44.91 21.40 -21.94
C ALA A 1011 -44.90 22.06 -20.55
N LYS A 1012 -45.46 23.28 -20.44
CA LYS A 1012 -45.59 24.01 -19.18
C LYS A 1012 -46.51 23.29 -18.19
N VAL A 1013 -47.60 22.69 -18.68
CA VAL A 1013 -48.50 21.85 -17.87
C VAL A 1013 -47.78 20.58 -17.41
N ASN A 1014 -47.10 19.86 -18.30
CA ASN A 1014 -46.37 18.62 -17.96
C ASN A 1014 -45.28 18.88 -16.90
N PHE A 1015 -44.48 19.92 -17.10
CA PHE A 1015 -43.44 20.35 -16.14
C PHE A 1015 -44.02 20.63 -14.76
N SER A 1016 -45.07 21.45 -14.69
CA SER A 1016 -45.66 21.90 -13.43
C SER A 1016 -46.38 20.76 -12.70
N MET A 1017 -47.06 19.87 -13.43
CA MET A 1017 -47.69 18.68 -12.86
C MET A 1017 -46.64 17.65 -12.39
N ALA A 1018 -45.53 17.49 -13.09
CA ALA A 1018 -44.43 16.61 -12.68
C ALA A 1018 -43.74 17.11 -11.40
N MET A 1019 -43.41 18.41 -11.33
CA MET A 1019 -42.84 19.02 -10.14
C MET A 1019 -43.82 18.98 -8.96
N ALA A 1020 -45.11 19.26 -9.18
CA ALA A 1020 -46.13 19.16 -8.15
C ALA A 1020 -46.28 17.71 -7.63
N ALA A 1021 -46.21 16.71 -8.50
CA ALA A 1021 -46.22 15.31 -8.10
C ALA A 1021 -44.99 14.94 -7.25
N ASP A 1022 -43.80 15.44 -7.59
CA ASP A 1022 -42.57 15.19 -6.82
C ASP A 1022 -42.59 15.89 -5.45
N ILE A 1023 -43.09 17.13 -5.39
CA ILE A 1023 -43.35 17.84 -4.12
C ILE A 1023 -44.25 17.00 -3.23
N LEU A 1024 -45.40 16.54 -3.74
CA LEU A 1024 -46.36 15.76 -2.96
C LEU A 1024 -45.82 14.36 -2.60
N ALA A 1025 -45.00 13.73 -3.45
CA ALA A 1025 -44.33 12.47 -3.16
C ALA A 1025 -43.37 12.59 -1.96
N SER A 1026 -42.75 13.77 -1.78
CA SER A 1026 -41.83 14.04 -0.67
C SER A 1026 -42.51 14.28 0.69
N LEU A 1027 -43.83 14.45 0.74
CA LEU A 1027 -44.57 14.75 1.98
C LEU A 1027 -45.05 13.47 2.70
N ASP A 1028 -44.92 13.42 4.02
CA ASP A 1028 -45.38 12.29 4.84
C ASP A 1028 -46.90 12.26 5.05
N SER A 1029 -47.58 13.40 4.89
CA SER A 1029 -49.02 13.56 5.09
C SER A 1029 -49.57 14.67 4.18
N PRO A 1030 -50.89 14.72 3.91
CA PRO A 1030 -51.48 15.82 3.15
C PRO A 1030 -51.12 17.18 3.79
N PRO A 1031 -50.76 18.21 3.01
CA PRO A 1031 -50.50 19.54 3.55
C PRO A 1031 -51.76 20.12 4.18
N THR A 1032 -51.59 20.97 5.18
CA THR A 1032 -52.70 21.60 5.92
C THR A 1032 -52.43 23.08 6.10
N LYS A 1033 -53.42 23.85 6.56
CA LYS A 1033 -53.23 25.28 6.88
C LYS A 1033 -52.11 25.51 7.91
N ASP A 1034 -51.94 24.59 8.86
CA ASP A 1034 -50.88 24.68 9.89
C ASP A 1034 -49.51 24.16 9.39
N LYS A 1035 -49.50 23.38 8.30
CA LYS A 1035 -48.29 22.88 7.63
C LYS A 1035 -48.43 23.07 6.11
N PRO A 1036 -48.37 24.33 5.62
CA PRO A 1036 -48.68 24.62 4.22
C PRO A 1036 -47.48 24.36 3.30
N ILE A 1037 -47.76 24.08 2.02
CA ILE A 1037 -46.76 24.21 0.95
C ILE A 1037 -46.56 25.70 0.69
N ARG A 1038 -45.31 26.17 0.73
CA ARG A 1038 -44.99 27.59 0.52
C ARG A 1038 -44.40 27.83 -0.85
N LEU A 1039 -45.04 28.68 -1.64
CA LEU A 1039 -44.55 29.10 -2.95
C LEU A 1039 -43.95 30.51 -2.84
N ARG A 1040 -42.75 30.70 -3.41
CA ARG A 1040 -42.04 31.98 -3.45
C ARG A 1040 -41.45 32.15 -4.85
N GLY A 1041 -41.51 33.35 -5.40
CA GLY A 1041 -40.95 33.64 -6.72
C GLY A 1041 -41.28 35.04 -7.21
N SER A 1042 -40.51 35.50 -8.19
CA SER A 1042 -40.68 36.78 -8.88
C SER A 1042 -41.29 36.64 -10.28
N ASN A 1043 -41.46 35.42 -10.80
CA ASN A 1043 -42.12 35.15 -12.06
C ASN A 1043 -43.60 34.77 -11.82
N PRO A 1044 -44.58 35.59 -12.22
CA PRO A 1044 -45.99 35.30 -11.98
C PRO A 1044 -46.48 34.08 -12.76
N GLU A 1045 -45.92 33.79 -13.94
CA GLU A 1045 -46.33 32.65 -14.76
C GLU A 1045 -45.94 31.32 -14.10
N GLU A 1046 -44.68 31.17 -13.70
CA GLU A 1046 -44.20 29.97 -12.98
C GLU A 1046 -45.03 29.66 -11.73
N LEU A 1047 -45.33 30.71 -10.96
CA LEU A 1047 -46.13 30.60 -9.74
C LEU A 1047 -47.57 30.19 -10.01
N GLU A 1048 -48.21 30.76 -11.03
CA GLU A 1048 -49.60 30.44 -11.38
C GLU A 1048 -49.74 29.00 -11.91
N TYR A 1049 -48.80 28.53 -12.75
CA TYR A 1049 -48.78 27.16 -13.27
C TYR A 1049 -48.57 26.12 -12.15
N LEU A 1050 -47.57 26.31 -11.30
CA LEU A 1050 -47.28 25.38 -10.20
C LEU A 1050 -48.38 25.39 -9.12
N TYR A 1051 -48.91 26.57 -8.77
CA TYR A 1051 -50.05 26.68 -7.86
C TYR A 1051 -51.26 25.91 -8.39
N THR A 1052 -51.59 26.09 -9.66
CA THR A 1052 -52.75 25.42 -10.30
C THR A 1052 -52.56 23.90 -10.33
N ALA A 1053 -51.36 23.42 -10.66
CA ALA A 1053 -51.03 21.99 -10.65
C ALA A 1053 -51.17 21.36 -9.26
N LEU A 1054 -50.65 22.01 -8.21
CA LEU A 1054 -50.77 21.56 -6.83
C LEU A 1054 -52.22 21.48 -6.36
N VAL A 1055 -53.04 22.49 -6.69
CA VAL A 1055 -54.48 22.48 -6.37
C VAL A 1055 -55.20 21.33 -7.06
N ILE A 1056 -54.93 21.09 -8.35
CA ILE A 1056 -55.57 20.00 -9.11
C ILE A 1056 -55.22 18.64 -8.52
N LEU A 1057 -53.92 18.37 -8.30
CA LEU A 1057 -53.47 17.10 -7.72
C LEU A 1057 -54.03 16.90 -6.30
N GLY A 1058 -54.12 17.98 -5.51
CA GLY A 1058 -54.70 17.96 -4.16
C GLY A 1058 -56.22 17.74 -4.14
N GLU A 1059 -56.99 18.42 -4.98
CA GLU A 1059 -58.46 18.30 -4.99
C GLU A 1059 -58.94 16.97 -5.60
N LYS A 1060 -58.19 16.41 -6.57
CA LYS A 1060 -58.54 15.20 -7.34
C LYS A 1060 -57.96 13.91 -6.77
N ASN A 1061 -57.17 13.97 -5.70
CA ASN A 1061 -56.68 12.78 -4.99
C ASN A 1061 -57.55 12.48 -3.76
N PRO A 1062 -58.40 11.44 -3.77
CA PRO A 1062 -59.32 11.16 -2.67
C PRO A 1062 -58.64 10.72 -1.36
N LYS A 1063 -57.43 10.14 -1.41
CA LYS A 1063 -56.69 9.65 -0.23
C LYS A 1063 -55.64 10.63 0.30
N PHE A 1064 -55.33 11.68 -0.46
CA PHE A 1064 -54.36 12.71 -0.09
C PHE A 1064 -54.91 14.12 -0.35
N LYS A 1065 -56.20 14.30 -0.08
CA LYS A 1065 -56.94 15.51 -0.37
C LYS A 1065 -56.55 16.66 0.57
N PHE A 1066 -56.30 17.84 0.02
CA PHE A 1066 -56.09 19.07 0.79
C PHE A 1066 -56.81 20.27 0.15
N SER A 1067 -57.13 21.28 0.96
CA SER A 1067 -57.77 22.51 0.50
C SER A 1067 -56.74 23.53 0.01
N ARG A 1068 -57.19 24.53 -0.75
CA ARG A 1068 -56.33 25.61 -1.26
C ARG A 1068 -55.63 26.40 -0.15
N ASP A 1069 -56.24 26.49 1.03
CA ASP A 1069 -55.66 27.14 2.22
C ASP A 1069 -54.43 26.39 2.78
N ALA A 1070 -54.11 25.20 2.25
CA ALA A 1070 -52.87 24.48 2.54
C ALA A 1070 -51.70 24.88 1.62
N ILE A 1071 -51.89 25.84 0.72
CA ILE A 1071 -50.84 26.44 -0.11
C ILE A 1071 -50.72 27.93 0.24
N GLU A 1072 -49.56 28.34 0.75
CA GLU A 1072 -49.25 29.73 1.10
C GLU A 1072 -48.37 30.33 0.00
N VAL A 1073 -48.85 31.37 -0.69
CA VAL A 1073 -48.10 32.05 -1.75
C VAL A 1073 -47.53 33.36 -1.20
N ASN A 1074 -46.20 33.42 -1.09
CA ASN A 1074 -45.46 34.58 -0.61
C ASN A 1074 -44.74 35.24 -1.79
N SER A 1075 -45.48 36.04 -2.55
CA SER A 1075 -44.97 36.77 -3.72
C SER A 1075 -45.68 38.11 -3.89
N ALA A 1076 -44.97 39.11 -4.39
CA ALA A 1076 -45.53 40.42 -4.76
C ALA A 1076 -46.16 40.41 -6.17
N VAL A 1077 -45.88 39.40 -7.00
CA VAL A 1077 -46.27 39.37 -8.42
C VAL A 1077 -47.47 38.47 -8.72
N PHE A 1078 -47.80 37.53 -7.83
CA PHE A 1078 -48.93 36.63 -7.97
C PHE A 1078 -49.61 36.40 -6.62
N HIS A 1079 -50.93 36.60 -6.56
CA HIS A 1079 -51.75 36.33 -5.38
C HIS A 1079 -52.90 35.36 -5.75
N PRO A 1080 -53.14 34.28 -4.99
CA PRO A 1080 -54.19 33.31 -5.27
C PRO A 1080 -55.60 33.90 -5.40
N ASP A 1081 -55.85 35.05 -4.77
CA ASP A 1081 -57.14 35.74 -4.87
C ASP A 1081 -57.41 36.29 -6.28
N ASN A 1082 -56.37 36.55 -7.07
CA ASN A 1082 -56.49 37.04 -8.45
C ASN A 1082 -57.08 35.98 -9.39
N VAL A 1083 -57.05 34.70 -9.00
CA VAL A 1083 -57.55 33.57 -9.79
C VAL A 1083 -58.84 32.97 -9.21
N LYS A 1084 -59.43 33.55 -8.16
CA LYS A 1084 -60.70 33.12 -7.55
C LYS A 1084 -61.92 33.65 -8.33
N GLY A 1085 -62.92 32.80 -8.52
CA GLY A 1085 -64.21 33.18 -9.12
C GLY A 1085 -65.14 33.91 -8.14
N ARG A 1086 -66.17 34.61 -8.66
CA ARG A 1086 -67.10 35.46 -7.90
C ARG A 1086 -67.98 34.74 -6.86
N LEU A 1087 -68.20 33.42 -7.00
CA LEU A 1087 -69.12 32.67 -6.14
C LEU A 1087 -68.45 31.43 -5.54
N TRP A 1088 -67.87 30.54 -6.36
CA TRP A 1088 -67.05 29.39 -5.93
C TRP A 1088 -66.10 28.99 -7.07
N GLY A 1089 -64.93 28.43 -6.75
CA GLY A 1089 -63.99 27.89 -7.76
C GLY A 1089 -63.05 28.93 -8.39
N PHE A 1090 -62.47 28.58 -9.54
CA PHE A 1090 -61.51 29.41 -10.27
C PHE A 1090 -62.25 30.44 -11.17
N SER A 1091 -61.63 31.60 -11.39
CA SER A 1091 -62.15 32.63 -12.32
C SER A 1091 -62.17 32.10 -13.76
N SER A 1092 -63.13 32.53 -14.58
CA SER A 1092 -63.17 32.19 -16.02
C SER A 1092 -61.91 32.66 -16.77
N ASN A 1093 -61.23 33.68 -16.23
CA ASN A 1093 -60.01 34.24 -16.81
C ASN A 1093 -58.72 33.67 -16.18
N SER A 1094 -58.83 32.69 -15.28
CA SER A 1094 -57.65 32.07 -14.66
C SER A 1094 -57.03 31.02 -15.58
N LEU A 1095 -55.74 30.73 -15.36
CA LEU A 1095 -55.03 29.65 -16.05
C LEU A 1095 -55.73 28.28 -15.89
N TYR A 1096 -56.38 28.05 -14.74
CA TYR A 1096 -57.18 26.85 -14.52
C TYR A 1096 -58.27 26.67 -15.59
N SER A 1097 -59.07 27.72 -15.83
CA SER A 1097 -60.19 27.69 -16.77
C SER A 1097 -59.73 27.73 -18.24
N GLN A 1098 -58.67 28.50 -18.53
CA GLN A 1098 -58.18 28.73 -19.90
C GLN A 1098 -57.33 27.56 -20.43
N VAL A 1099 -56.62 26.85 -19.55
CA VAL A 1099 -55.66 25.80 -19.91
C VAL A 1099 -56.01 24.47 -19.27
N PHE A 1100 -56.04 24.39 -17.93
CA PHE A 1100 -56.12 23.09 -17.23
C PHE A 1100 -57.49 22.40 -17.29
N THR A 1101 -58.57 23.12 -17.60
CA THR A 1101 -59.91 22.53 -17.82
C THR A 1101 -60.48 22.83 -19.21
N ASN A 1102 -59.66 23.37 -20.12
CA ASN A 1102 -60.10 23.67 -21.47
C ASN A 1102 -60.20 22.37 -22.29
N THR A 1103 -61.43 21.98 -22.61
CA THR A 1103 -61.71 20.75 -23.37
C THR A 1103 -61.28 20.83 -24.83
N GLY A 1104 -60.92 22.01 -25.33
CA GLY A 1104 -60.29 22.19 -26.65
C GLY A 1104 -58.83 21.74 -26.70
N LEU A 1105 -58.17 21.54 -25.55
CA LEU A 1105 -56.77 21.13 -25.42
C LEU A 1105 -56.66 19.65 -25.01
N THR A 1106 -57.00 18.72 -25.92
CA THR A 1106 -57.12 17.28 -25.62
C THR A 1106 -55.85 16.67 -25.00
N GLU A 1107 -54.66 17.01 -25.52
CA GLU A 1107 -53.41 16.43 -25.03
C GLU A 1107 -53.02 16.95 -23.65
N THR A 1108 -53.29 18.23 -23.38
CA THR A 1108 -53.16 18.82 -22.05
C THR A 1108 -54.06 18.09 -21.04
N GLN A 1109 -55.31 17.75 -21.42
CA GLN A 1109 -56.20 16.96 -20.58
C GLN A 1109 -55.68 15.52 -20.34
N ASN A 1110 -55.11 14.87 -21.35
CA ASN A 1110 -54.49 13.54 -21.21
C ASN A 1110 -53.34 13.55 -20.19
N ILE A 1111 -52.44 14.54 -20.29
CA ILE A 1111 -51.34 14.75 -19.35
C ILE A 1111 -51.89 14.90 -17.92
N ILE A 1112 -52.90 15.77 -17.73
CA ILE A 1112 -53.48 16.02 -16.42
C ILE A 1112 -54.11 14.75 -15.83
N GLN A 1113 -54.93 14.04 -16.60
CA GLN A 1113 -55.57 12.80 -16.12
C GLN A 1113 -54.55 11.70 -15.81
N SER A 1114 -53.51 11.59 -16.63
CA SER A 1114 -52.39 10.66 -16.41
C SER A 1114 -51.69 10.95 -15.08
N LYS A 1115 -51.32 12.21 -14.82
CA LYS A 1115 -50.66 12.62 -13.56
C LYS A 1115 -51.58 12.46 -12.34
N ILE A 1116 -52.88 12.73 -12.48
CA ILE A 1116 -53.87 12.44 -11.41
C ILE A 1116 -53.89 10.94 -11.10
N LYS A 1117 -53.92 10.07 -12.12
CA LYS A 1117 -53.92 8.62 -11.95
C LYS A 1117 -52.63 8.12 -11.28
N HIS A 1118 -51.46 8.62 -11.71
CA HIS A 1118 -50.18 8.30 -11.07
C HIS A 1118 -50.20 8.67 -9.58
N MET A 1119 -50.67 9.88 -9.25
CA MET A 1119 -50.79 10.31 -7.86
C MET A 1119 -51.78 9.46 -7.05
N GLN A 1120 -52.89 9.04 -7.64
CA GLN A 1120 -53.83 8.13 -6.99
C GLN A 1120 -53.18 6.77 -6.70
N GLN A 1121 -52.47 6.18 -7.67
CA GLN A 1121 -51.71 4.93 -7.50
C GLN A 1121 -50.67 5.04 -6.39
N MET A 1122 -49.87 6.11 -6.40
CA MET A 1122 -48.89 6.34 -5.32
C MET A 1122 -49.56 6.44 -3.97
N THR A 1123 -50.68 7.14 -3.85
CA THR A 1123 -51.36 7.25 -2.56
C THR A 1123 -52.05 5.96 -2.13
N ASP A 1124 -52.47 5.12 -3.08
CA ASP A 1124 -52.96 3.77 -2.81
C ASP A 1124 -51.84 2.88 -2.26
N GLU A 1125 -50.62 2.98 -2.78
CA GLU A 1125 -49.45 2.22 -2.32
C GLU A 1125 -48.86 2.80 -1.01
N LYS A 1126 -48.70 4.13 -0.96
CA LYS A 1126 -48.06 4.88 0.13
C LYS A 1126 -48.91 4.98 1.39
N PHE A 1127 -50.25 5.02 1.27
CA PHE A 1127 -51.18 5.27 2.38
C PHE A 1127 -52.26 4.20 2.55
N SER A 1128 -52.10 2.97 2.04
CA SER A 1128 -53.06 1.89 2.34
C SER A 1128 -53.01 1.50 3.84
N PRO A 1129 -54.03 1.83 4.67
CA PRO A 1129 -53.83 1.87 6.12
C PRO A 1129 -54.01 0.54 6.88
N GLN A 1130 -54.49 -0.55 6.25
CA GLN A 1130 -54.99 -1.70 7.04
C GLN A 1130 -54.56 -3.09 6.51
N LYS A 1131 -54.69 -3.37 5.22
CA LYS A 1131 -54.32 -4.69 4.65
C LYS A 1131 -52.82 -4.99 4.64
N GLU A 1132 -51.95 -3.97 4.57
CA GLU A 1132 -50.49 -4.20 4.58
C GLU A 1132 -49.92 -4.27 6.01
N ARG A 1133 -50.46 -3.49 6.96
CA ARG A 1133 -50.11 -3.60 8.39
C ARG A 1133 -50.47 -4.99 8.93
N GLU A 1134 -51.67 -5.49 8.60
CA GLU A 1134 -52.08 -6.86 8.95
C GLU A 1134 -51.19 -7.93 8.30
N LYS A 1135 -50.71 -7.73 7.06
CA LYS A 1135 -49.78 -8.65 6.39
C LYS A 1135 -48.39 -8.68 7.03
N VAL A 1136 -47.85 -7.56 7.50
CA VAL A 1136 -46.52 -7.54 8.14
C VAL A 1136 -46.59 -8.04 9.58
N ASP A 1137 -47.57 -7.61 10.38
CA ASP A 1137 -47.73 -8.12 11.75
C ASP A 1137 -48.08 -9.63 11.74
N SER A 1138 -48.92 -10.10 10.80
CA SER A 1138 -49.17 -11.55 10.64
C SER A 1138 -47.93 -12.31 10.16
N LYS A 1139 -47.14 -11.77 9.21
CA LYS A 1139 -45.89 -12.40 8.78
C LYS A 1139 -44.84 -12.42 9.90
N VAL A 1140 -44.71 -11.35 10.69
CA VAL A 1140 -43.78 -11.29 11.84
C VAL A 1140 -44.21 -12.27 12.92
N GLN A 1141 -45.51 -12.41 13.20
CA GLN A 1141 -46.02 -13.43 14.12
C GLN A 1141 -45.82 -14.84 13.56
N GLU A 1142 -46.11 -15.06 12.28
CA GLU A 1142 -45.88 -16.33 11.59
C GLU A 1142 -44.40 -16.73 11.60
N ILE A 1143 -43.48 -15.78 11.40
CA ILE A 1143 -42.03 -15.98 11.57
C ILE A 1143 -41.71 -16.38 13.00
N THR A 1144 -42.30 -15.72 13.98
CA THR A 1144 -42.04 -15.97 15.41
C THR A 1144 -42.51 -17.36 15.81
N ASP A 1145 -43.71 -17.74 15.38
CA ASP A 1145 -44.31 -19.05 15.67
C ASP A 1145 -43.56 -20.17 14.95
N LYS A 1146 -43.21 -19.97 13.67
CA LYS A 1146 -42.46 -20.94 12.87
C LYS A 1146 -41.01 -21.08 13.34
N GLN A 1147 -40.31 -19.98 13.66
CA GLN A 1147 -38.97 -20.00 14.23
C GLN A 1147 -38.96 -20.72 15.57
N SER A 1148 -39.89 -20.39 16.47
CA SER A 1148 -39.98 -21.05 17.79
C SER A 1148 -40.24 -22.55 17.65
N LYS A 1149 -41.12 -22.95 16.73
CA LYS A 1149 -41.42 -24.35 16.45
C LYS A 1149 -40.23 -25.08 15.82
N MET A 1150 -39.59 -24.48 14.82
CA MET A 1150 -38.37 -25.00 14.19
C MET A 1150 -37.25 -25.17 15.21
N LYS A 1151 -36.99 -24.14 16.02
CA LYS A 1151 -35.98 -24.18 17.08
C LYS A 1151 -36.24 -25.32 18.05
N LYS A 1152 -37.51 -25.61 18.39
CA LYS A 1152 -37.87 -26.75 19.25
C LYS A 1152 -37.65 -28.10 18.57
N GLU A 1153 -38.07 -28.25 17.31
CA GLU A 1153 -37.95 -29.50 16.55
C GLU A 1153 -36.50 -29.83 16.14
N LEU A 1154 -35.72 -28.81 15.82
CA LEU A 1154 -34.30 -28.93 15.44
C LEU A 1154 -33.35 -28.82 16.64
N ASN A 1155 -33.84 -28.54 17.84
CA ASN A 1155 -33.00 -28.41 19.04
C ASN A 1155 -32.00 -29.56 19.24
N PRO A 1156 -32.38 -30.85 19.06
CA PRO A 1156 -31.41 -31.95 19.19
C PRO A 1156 -30.31 -31.90 18.13
N VAL A 1157 -30.67 -31.50 16.91
CA VAL A 1157 -29.71 -31.30 15.81
C VAL A 1157 -28.81 -30.12 16.14
N HIS A 1158 -29.36 -28.94 16.45
CA HIS A 1158 -28.60 -27.73 16.77
C HIS A 1158 -27.61 -27.97 17.90
N LYS A 1159 -28.03 -28.56 19.03
CA LYS A 1159 -27.13 -28.87 20.16
C LYS A 1159 -25.99 -29.80 19.76
N THR A 1160 -26.29 -30.79 18.92
CA THR A 1160 -25.27 -31.72 18.41
C THR A 1160 -24.31 -30.97 17.50
N THR A 1161 -24.81 -30.19 16.55
CA THR A 1161 -24.01 -29.41 15.61
C THR A 1161 -23.14 -28.36 16.29
N GLU A 1162 -23.69 -27.59 17.24
CA GLU A 1162 -22.93 -26.60 18.03
C GLU A 1162 -21.77 -27.26 18.76
N LYS A 1163 -22.04 -28.38 19.44
CA LYS A 1163 -20.99 -29.16 20.12
C LYS A 1163 -19.96 -29.65 19.12
N THR A 1164 -20.38 -30.18 17.97
CA THR A 1164 -19.45 -30.65 16.94
C THR A 1164 -18.63 -29.50 16.35
N ILE A 1165 -19.21 -28.31 16.09
CA ILE A 1165 -18.47 -27.12 15.64
C ILE A 1165 -17.44 -26.69 16.68
N GLU A 1166 -17.78 -26.74 17.97
CA GLU A 1166 -16.85 -26.41 19.05
C GLU A 1166 -15.65 -27.39 19.11
N GLN A 1167 -15.89 -28.68 18.88
CA GLN A 1167 -14.91 -29.76 18.99
C GLN A 1167 -14.07 -29.95 17.71
N GLU A 1168 -14.70 -29.83 16.56
CA GLU A 1168 -14.19 -30.23 15.25
C GLU A 1168 -14.05 -29.06 14.27
N GLY A 1169 -14.68 -27.92 14.56
CA GLY A 1169 -14.78 -26.77 13.67
C GLY A 1169 -15.86 -26.93 12.60
N PRO A 1170 -16.18 -25.86 11.84
CA PRO A 1170 -17.18 -25.88 10.78
C PRO A 1170 -16.88 -26.92 9.71
N ALA A 1171 -17.92 -27.52 9.15
CA ALA A 1171 -17.79 -28.49 8.08
C ALA A 1171 -17.32 -27.83 6.77
N PRO A 1172 -16.35 -28.42 6.06
CA PRO A 1172 -15.97 -27.96 4.73
C PRO A 1172 -17.11 -28.22 3.72
N GLU A 1173 -17.10 -27.51 2.59
CA GLU A 1173 -18.05 -27.75 1.49
C GLU A 1173 -17.75 -29.04 0.72
N SER A 1174 -16.49 -29.46 0.73
CA SER A 1174 -16.03 -30.67 0.07
C SER A 1174 -15.17 -31.54 0.99
N PRO A 1175 -15.15 -32.87 0.83
CA PRO A 1175 -14.15 -33.70 1.47
C PRO A 1175 -12.77 -33.21 1.02
N SER A 1176 -11.91 -32.84 1.97
CA SER A 1176 -10.57 -32.33 1.68
C SER A 1176 -9.85 -33.20 0.65
N THR A 1177 -9.39 -32.58 -0.43
CA THR A 1177 -8.54 -33.22 -1.44
C THR A 1177 -7.08 -33.34 -0.99
N GLY A 1178 -6.76 -32.92 0.24
CA GLY A 1178 -5.45 -32.60 0.78
C GLY A 1178 -4.34 -33.62 0.57
N MET A 1179 -3.09 -33.16 0.73
CA MET A 1179 -1.84 -33.85 0.37
C MET A 1179 -1.52 -35.11 1.21
N ARG A 1180 -2.43 -35.55 2.08
CA ARG A 1180 -2.28 -36.68 3.01
C ARG A 1180 -2.87 -38.00 2.49
N LYS A 1181 -3.09 -38.09 1.17
CA LYS A 1181 -3.67 -39.26 0.50
C LYS A 1181 -2.74 -40.46 0.41
#